data_AF-F9FM18-F1
#
_entry.id   AF-F9FM18-F1
#
_cell.length_a   1.000
_cell.length_b   1.000
_cell.length_c   1.000
_cell.angle_alpha   90.00
_cell.angle_beta   90.00
_cell.angle_gamma   90.00
#
_symmetry.space_group_name_H-M   'P 1'
#
loop_
_entity.id
_entity.type
_entity.pdbx_description
1 polymer ?
#
loop_
_entity_poly.entity_id
_entity_poly.type
_entity_poly.pdbx_seq_one_letter_code
_entity_poly.pdbx_strand_id
1 'polypeptide(L)'
;MSQTPPPNVLDAFGAEGSLIHVPGGRGLCYRTSQNILLRPSDDGKESEYIAILCKSLLELRPIDYRVPRPIPASGFPARYVCSSWTAWEYLEGKATPQGNFDILMRACRAFHADAMGLATEKPLFLSTRQDRFTEADLVTWEEKKLEDVEEINSDVMATIQTTLDQLLKLRQPFRQEITNHLIHGDLTGNVLFDSENNSPPAIIDITLYWRPVDYAEAIIVADGLIWLNEDRKLVEMFGTDHTRIQLLVRALYWRCLCFAIDPILPWVNDNLPKANFKGAIEIAAQNIDSGLSLDMVWHMPWKNSRMPNLTTQLITPPAETPSNDTTRLTAEFISLMEIDDDRFGFEAYGPYFFADLPRRIGSNSALDTTTSAMIASFQAIRLRKTADKKTFSLYGKALRSLQGCLSDDSQPVMLKLELVLMMMLCQVWIDNKHANKHRGVIAYLLKEAVSQGEILHSGDIRAWCLQATDKRDQIYAALCDPKVELGSWFWDVAVQDTIMTRPYHYEQNLYCFELGAIGDLPVFLRDPERYLYQLKCYYNILSQERLVMKKLYEEAMVATLSTDASPACRMKAIEYASGHAGLLVQAALIGPTLNPFGVLPDYTQDSHEICDDAILLAHRCQTFRPCGASYVPELLKLVWASLDDGYRHEGLEKLMDEYAEDVQGASYLEEAKIMRLRLDSLGWSDEQRFLEEREDGPGTPPPCVIL
;
A
#
# COMPACT_ATOMS: atom_id res chain seq x y z
N MET A 1 15.74 -15.48 -20.58
CA MET A 1 15.25 -16.01 -21.88
C MET A 1 14.35 -14.95 -22.48
N SER A 2 14.47 -14.63 -23.77
CA SER A 2 13.63 -13.63 -24.45
C SER A 2 12.18 -14.13 -24.48
N GLN A 3 11.29 -13.47 -23.72
CA GLN A 3 9.87 -13.76 -23.75
C GLN A 3 9.29 -13.10 -25.00
N THR A 4 9.06 -13.88 -26.06
CA THR A 4 8.28 -13.42 -27.21
C THR A 4 6.82 -13.16 -26.77
N PRO A 5 6.13 -12.13 -27.30
CA PRO A 5 4.73 -11.88 -26.99
C PRO A 5 3.89 -13.14 -27.25
N PRO A 6 3.09 -13.62 -26.28
CA PRO A 6 2.28 -14.81 -26.46
C PRO A 6 1.07 -14.54 -27.38
N PRO A 7 0.47 -15.58 -27.99
CA PRO A 7 -0.64 -15.40 -28.94
C PRO A 7 -1.83 -14.62 -28.38
N ASN A 8 -2.19 -14.84 -27.11
CA ASN A 8 -3.29 -14.12 -26.47
C ASN A 8 -3.03 -12.61 -26.35
N VAL A 9 -1.77 -12.18 -26.25
CA VAL A 9 -1.39 -10.76 -26.26
C VAL A 9 -1.49 -10.17 -27.67
N LEU A 10 -1.09 -10.94 -28.69
CA LEU A 10 -1.24 -10.53 -30.08
C LEU A 10 -2.71 -10.33 -30.43
N ASP A 11 -3.56 -11.31 -30.09
CA ASP A 11 -5.00 -11.24 -30.28
C ASP A 11 -5.61 -10.07 -29.51
N ALA A 12 -5.21 -9.88 -28.25
CA ALA A 12 -5.70 -8.79 -27.42
C ALA A 12 -5.44 -7.42 -28.06
N PHE A 13 -4.28 -7.19 -28.66
CA PHE A 13 -3.96 -5.90 -29.28
C PHE A 13 -4.24 -5.84 -30.80
N GLY A 14 -4.87 -6.87 -31.37
CA GLY A 14 -5.10 -6.96 -32.82
C GLY A 14 -3.81 -6.93 -33.64
N ALA A 15 -2.72 -7.42 -33.05
CA ALA A 15 -1.38 -7.34 -33.60
C ALA A 15 -1.12 -8.55 -34.53
N GLU A 16 -1.13 -8.31 -35.84
CA GLU A 16 -0.98 -9.35 -36.86
C GLU A 16 0.39 -9.33 -37.56
N GLY A 17 0.78 -10.49 -38.09
CA GLY A 17 1.97 -10.66 -38.93
C GLY A 17 3.25 -11.00 -38.17
N SER A 18 4.38 -10.90 -38.87
CA SER A 18 5.69 -11.27 -38.31
C SER A 18 6.17 -10.27 -37.26
N LEU A 19 6.72 -10.80 -36.16
CA LEU A 19 7.35 -10.01 -35.10
C LEU A 19 8.80 -9.70 -35.46
N ILE A 20 9.12 -8.41 -35.51
CA ILE A 20 10.46 -7.89 -35.76
C ILE A 20 11.01 -7.39 -34.43
N HIS A 21 12.15 -7.92 -34.00
CA HIS A 21 12.81 -7.45 -32.78
C HIS A 21 13.24 -5.99 -32.94
N VAL A 22 12.95 -5.16 -31.93
CA VAL A 22 13.38 -3.76 -31.88
C VAL A 22 14.64 -3.67 -31.01
N PRO A 23 15.78 -3.25 -31.57
CA PRO A 23 17.01 -3.11 -30.81
C PRO A 23 16.92 -1.93 -29.82
N GLY A 24 17.50 -2.09 -28.62
CA GLY A 24 17.51 -1.06 -27.57
C GLY A 24 16.92 -1.54 -26.24
N GLY A 25 17.11 -0.74 -25.19
CA GLY A 25 16.64 -1.05 -23.83
C GLY A 25 17.09 -2.44 -23.34
N ARG A 26 16.15 -3.21 -22.77
CA ARG A 26 16.38 -4.62 -22.35
C ARG A 26 16.30 -5.63 -23.52
N GLY A 27 16.06 -5.18 -24.76
CA GLY A 27 15.92 -6.05 -25.92
C GLY A 27 14.69 -6.95 -25.87
N LEU A 28 13.60 -6.49 -25.25
CA LEU A 28 12.36 -7.26 -25.09
C LEU A 28 11.20 -6.74 -25.94
N CYS A 29 11.43 -5.71 -26.75
CA CYS A 29 10.39 -5.07 -27.55
C CYS A 29 10.29 -5.67 -28.95
N TYR A 30 9.07 -5.81 -29.45
CA TYR A 30 8.78 -6.36 -30.78
C TYR A 30 7.86 -5.42 -31.55
N ARG A 31 8.11 -5.24 -32.83
CA ARG A 31 7.25 -4.48 -33.74
C ARG A 31 6.58 -5.43 -34.72
N THR A 32 5.30 -5.23 -34.98
CA THR A 32 4.59 -5.94 -36.05
C THR A 32 4.76 -5.25 -37.40
N SER A 33 4.33 -5.92 -38.48
CA SER A 33 4.25 -5.32 -39.82
C SER A 33 3.28 -4.13 -39.90
N GLN A 34 2.36 -4.00 -38.95
CA GLN A 34 1.40 -2.91 -38.83
C GLN A 34 1.94 -1.74 -37.97
N ASN A 35 3.24 -1.73 -37.63
CA ASN A 35 3.90 -0.74 -36.78
C ASN A 35 3.33 -0.67 -35.34
N ILE A 36 2.78 -1.77 -34.84
CA ILE A 36 2.43 -1.92 -33.42
C ILE A 36 3.67 -2.36 -32.67
N LEU A 37 4.09 -1.56 -31.69
CA LEU A 37 5.17 -1.87 -30.77
C LEU A 37 4.62 -2.55 -29.53
N LEU A 38 5.03 -3.79 -29.29
CA LEU A 38 4.71 -4.59 -28.12
C LEU A 38 5.88 -4.54 -27.14
N ARG A 39 5.56 -4.22 -25.88
CA ARG A 39 6.54 -4.11 -24.79
C ARG A 39 6.01 -4.82 -23.53
N PRO A 40 6.84 -5.59 -22.81
CA PRO A 40 6.46 -6.14 -21.52
C PRO A 40 6.28 -5.02 -20.47
N SER A 41 5.32 -5.23 -19.58
CA SER A 41 4.98 -4.37 -18.46
C SER A 41 5.53 -4.99 -17.18
N ASP A 42 6.55 -4.36 -16.59
CA ASP A 42 7.09 -4.78 -15.29
C ASP A 42 6.10 -4.47 -14.14
N ASP A 43 5.40 -3.33 -14.24
CA ASP A 43 4.32 -2.93 -13.34
C ASP A 43 3.10 -2.49 -14.16
N GLY A 44 1.97 -3.18 -13.95
CA GLY A 44 0.74 -2.93 -14.68
C GLY A 44 0.09 -1.57 -14.36
N LYS A 45 0.21 -1.08 -13.12
CA LYS A 45 -0.38 0.20 -12.71
C LYS A 45 0.36 1.37 -13.32
N GLU A 46 1.70 1.33 -13.23
CA GLU A 46 2.57 2.33 -13.86
C GLU A 46 2.33 2.36 -15.38
N SER A 47 2.26 1.19 -16.01
CA SER A 47 2.03 1.07 -17.45
C SER A 47 0.66 1.59 -17.89
N GLU A 48 -0.42 1.30 -17.14
CA GLU A 48 -1.75 1.88 -17.39
C GLU A 48 -1.74 3.40 -17.21
N TYR A 49 -1.09 3.90 -16.15
CA TYR A 49 -1.00 5.34 -15.89
C TYR A 49 -0.26 6.06 -17.02
N ILE A 50 0.90 5.54 -17.46
CA ILE A 50 1.67 6.11 -18.57
C ILE A 50 0.85 6.10 -19.86
N ALA A 51 0.08 5.05 -20.13
CA ALA A 51 -0.81 5.00 -21.30
C ALA A 51 -1.88 6.09 -21.23
N ILE A 52 -2.57 6.24 -20.10
CA ILE A 52 -3.58 7.29 -19.90
C ILE A 52 -2.96 8.69 -20.01
N LEU A 53 -1.77 8.90 -19.46
CA LEU A 53 -1.02 10.15 -19.57
C LEU A 53 -0.68 10.45 -21.03
N CYS A 54 -0.07 9.52 -21.76
CA CYS A 54 0.25 9.67 -23.19
C CYS A 54 -0.98 9.98 -24.04
N LYS A 55 -2.10 9.28 -23.79
CA LYS A 55 -3.38 9.57 -24.45
C LYS A 55 -3.83 11.01 -24.20
N SER A 56 -3.80 11.45 -22.95
CA SER A 56 -4.23 12.80 -22.55
C SER A 56 -3.31 13.88 -23.14
N LEU A 57 -1.99 13.64 -23.17
CA LEU A 57 -1.02 14.51 -23.84
C LEU A 57 -1.30 14.62 -25.34
N LEU A 58 -1.66 13.53 -26.02
CA LEU A 58 -2.02 13.56 -27.44
C LEU A 58 -3.26 14.41 -27.74
N GLU A 59 -4.20 14.49 -26.79
CA GLU A 59 -5.41 15.32 -26.92
C GLU A 59 -5.08 16.82 -26.89
N LEU A 60 -4.00 17.22 -26.21
CA LEU A 60 -3.49 18.60 -26.19
C LEU A 60 -2.82 19.02 -27.50
N ARG A 61 -2.50 18.07 -28.39
CA ARG A 61 -1.83 18.30 -29.69
C ARG A 61 -0.51 19.08 -29.54
N PRO A 62 0.47 18.53 -28.81
CA PRO A 62 1.74 19.20 -28.57
C PRO A 62 2.49 19.48 -29.87
N ILE A 63 3.16 20.63 -29.92
CA ILE A 63 3.89 21.11 -31.10
C ILE A 63 5.38 20.80 -30.98
N ASP A 64 5.95 20.94 -29.79
CA ASP A 64 7.39 20.83 -29.55
C ASP A 64 7.86 19.41 -29.22
N TYR A 65 6.94 18.44 -29.09
CA TYR A 65 7.26 17.03 -28.85
C TYR A 65 6.14 16.11 -29.36
N ARG A 66 6.45 14.82 -29.48
CA ARG A 66 5.51 13.73 -29.73
C ARG A 66 5.62 12.68 -28.62
N VAL A 67 4.54 11.97 -28.35
CA VAL A 67 4.51 10.78 -27.48
C VAL A 67 3.82 9.62 -28.22
N PRO A 68 4.17 8.36 -27.94
CA PRO A 68 3.57 7.22 -28.63
C PRO A 68 2.10 7.09 -28.24
N ARG A 69 1.23 6.82 -29.23
CA ARG A 69 -0.17 6.50 -28.95
C ARG A 69 -0.29 5.12 -28.30
N PRO A 70 -0.91 5.00 -27.11
CA PRO A 70 -1.19 3.70 -26.53
C PRO A 70 -2.34 3.01 -27.29
N ILE A 71 -2.25 1.70 -27.45
CA ILE A 71 -3.27 0.87 -28.12
C ILE A 71 -4.02 0.09 -27.04
N PRO A 72 -5.35 0.28 -26.90
CA PRO A 72 -6.14 -0.44 -25.89
C PRO A 72 -6.30 -1.91 -26.25
N ALA A 73 -6.43 -2.76 -25.22
CA ALA A 73 -6.75 -4.17 -25.40
C ALA A 73 -8.19 -4.35 -25.92
N SER A 74 -8.37 -5.21 -26.90
CA SER A 74 -9.66 -5.59 -27.46
C SER A 74 -10.56 -6.17 -26.37
N GLY A 75 -11.85 -5.82 -26.43
CA GLY A 75 -12.84 -6.18 -25.40
C GLY A 75 -12.92 -5.22 -24.21
N PHE A 76 -11.92 -4.35 -23.99
CA PHE A 76 -11.93 -3.37 -22.90
C PHE A 76 -11.38 -2.01 -23.36
N PRO A 77 -12.24 -1.09 -23.87
CA PRO A 77 -11.79 0.16 -24.52
C PRO A 77 -11.03 1.15 -23.63
N ALA A 78 -10.90 0.88 -22.32
CA ALA A 78 -10.18 1.70 -21.35
C ALA A 78 -9.01 0.98 -20.65
N ARG A 79 -8.55 -0.18 -21.18
CA ARG A 79 -7.44 -0.96 -20.62
C ARG A 79 -6.28 -1.04 -21.60
N TYR A 80 -5.06 -0.76 -21.15
CA TYR A 80 -3.85 -0.74 -21.98
C TYR A 80 -2.84 -1.85 -21.65
N VAL A 81 -3.05 -2.59 -20.56
CA VAL A 81 -2.22 -3.72 -20.14
C VAL A 81 -2.99 -5.04 -20.24
N CYS A 82 -2.42 -6.00 -20.98
CA CYS A 82 -2.95 -7.36 -21.13
C CYS A 82 -1.85 -8.39 -20.85
N SER A 83 -2.06 -9.30 -19.90
CA SER A 83 -1.09 -10.36 -19.54
C SER A 83 0.36 -9.86 -19.36
N SER A 84 0.53 -8.71 -18.71
CA SER A 84 1.83 -8.02 -18.53
C SER A 84 2.50 -7.55 -19.82
N TRP A 85 1.71 -7.18 -20.83
CA TRP A 85 2.16 -6.54 -22.06
C TRP A 85 1.36 -5.27 -22.35
N THR A 86 2.02 -4.34 -23.03
CA THR A 86 1.43 -3.11 -23.56
C THR A 86 1.68 -3.02 -25.06
N ALA A 87 0.79 -2.32 -25.76
CA ALA A 87 0.91 -2.02 -27.18
C ALA A 87 0.90 -0.52 -27.44
N TRP A 88 1.77 -0.08 -28.33
CA TRP A 88 2.02 1.33 -28.64
C TRP A 88 2.17 1.54 -30.15
N GLU A 89 1.88 2.74 -30.61
CA GLU A 89 2.33 3.23 -31.91
C GLU A 89 3.86 3.24 -31.93
N TYR A 90 4.45 2.63 -32.96
CA TYR A 90 5.87 2.76 -33.23
C TYR A 90 6.19 4.15 -33.81
N LEU A 91 7.05 4.90 -33.13
CA LEU A 91 7.52 6.20 -33.61
C LEU A 91 8.89 6.10 -34.28
N GLU A 92 8.99 6.68 -35.47
CA GLU A 92 10.25 6.77 -36.22
C GLU A 92 11.21 7.81 -35.62
N GLY A 93 12.51 7.56 -35.78
CA GLY A 93 13.60 8.43 -35.37
C GLY A 93 14.76 7.67 -34.72
N LYS A 94 15.80 8.41 -34.30
CA LYS A 94 16.99 7.85 -33.63
C LYS A 94 17.29 8.60 -32.34
N ALA A 95 17.72 7.88 -31.30
CA ALA A 95 18.16 8.47 -30.05
C ALA A 95 19.56 9.09 -30.21
N THR A 96 19.63 10.33 -30.69
CA THR A 96 20.87 11.08 -30.95
C THR A 96 20.91 12.40 -30.18
N PRO A 97 21.12 12.38 -28.85
CA PRO A 97 21.12 13.60 -28.04
C PRO A 97 22.27 14.56 -28.36
N GLN A 98 23.44 14.03 -28.73
CA GLN A 98 24.61 14.85 -29.12
C GLN A 98 24.27 15.78 -30.28
N GLY A 99 24.54 17.08 -30.10
CA GLY A 99 24.22 18.13 -31.08
C GLY A 99 22.75 18.57 -31.12
N ASN A 100 21.87 17.95 -30.32
CA ASN A 100 20.43 18.27 -30.27
C ASN A 100 19.97 18.71 -28.87
N PHE A 101 20.88 19.08 -27.96
CA PHE A 101 20.53 19.43 -26.57
C PHE A 101 19.56 20.61 -26.45
N ASP A 102 19.64 21.61 -27.35
CA ASP A 102 18.70 22.72 -27.35
C ASP A 102 17.27 22.27 -27.71
N ILE A 103 17.14 21.38 -28.69
CA ILE A 103 15.87 20.77 -29.09
C ILE A 103 15.35 19.87 -27.96
N LEU A 104 16.23 19.06 -27.36
CA LEU A 104 15.91 18.17 -26.25
C LEU A 104 15.39 18.94 -25.02
N MET A 105 16.06 20.02 -24.63
CA MET A 105 15.62 20.86 -23.51
C MET A 105 14.29 21.56 -23.81
N ARG A 106 14.06 22.01 -25.05
CA ARG A 106 12.75 22.57 -25.46
C ARG A 106 11.64 21.53 -25.34
N ALA A 107 11.86 20.31 -25.85
CA ALA A 107 10.90 19.21 -25.75
C ALA A 107 10.64 18.81 -24.28
N CYS A 108 11.70 18.75 -23.46
CA CYS A 108 11.61 18.50 -22.02
C CYS A 108 10.68 19.53 -21.33
N ARG A 109 10.92 20.83 -21.56
CA ARG A 109 10.11 21.90 -20.97
C ARG A 109 8.65 21.84 -21.41
N ALA A 110 8.41 21.64 -22.70
CA ALA A 110 7.06 21.55 -23.26
C ALA A 110 6.30 20.35 -22.69
N PHE A 111 6.92 19.17 -22.66
CA PHE A 111 6.33 17.96 -22.10
C PHE A 111 5.95 18.13 -20.62
N HIS A 112 6.83 18.69 -19.81
CA HIS A 112 6.55 18.87 -18.38
C HIS A 112 5.53 19.98 -18.09
N ALA A 113 5.47 21.02 -18.92
CA ALA A 113 4.43 22.03 -18.81
C ALA A 113 3.03 21.42 -19.02
N ASP A 114 2.88 20.57 -20.03
CA ASP A 114 1.63 19.87 -20.30
C ASP A 114 1.33 18.79 -19.24
N ALA A 115 2.34 18.01 -18.84
CA ALA A 115 2.19 16.97 -17.81
C ALA A 115 1.76 17.55 -16.45
N MET A 116 2.30 18.71 -16.05
CA MET A 116 1.91 19.41 -14.84
C MET A 116 0.44 19.84 -14.84
N GLY A 117 -0.11 20.21 -16.00
CA GLY A 117 -1.53 20.54 -16.15
C GLY A 117 -2.45 19.32 -16.05
N LEU A 118 -1.94 18.12 -16.35
CA LEU A 118 -2.70 16.86 -16.35
C LEU A 118 -2.58 16.08 -15.03
N ALA A 119 -1.44 16.18 -14.34
CA ALA A 119 -1.14 15.45 -13.11
C ALA A 119 -0.93 16.42 -11.94
N THR A 120 -2.01 16.76 -11.24
CA THR A 120 -2.00 17.69 -10.10
C THR A 120 -1.56 17.07 -8.77
N GLU A 121 -1.54 15.73 -8.70
CA GLU A 121 -1.20 14.98 -7.49
C GLU A 121 -0.19 13.88 -7.79
N LYS A 122 0.59 13.49 -6.78
CA LYS A 122 1.59 12.41 -6.91
C LYS A 122 0.88 11.09 -7.20
N PRO A 123 1.16 10.43 -8.34
CA PRO A 123 0.60 9.12 -8.63
C PRO A 123 0.98 8.10 -7.54
N LEU A 124 -0.01 7.36 -7.04
CA LEU A 124 0.16 6.46 -5.90
C LEU A 124 1.25 5.38 -6.13
N PHE A 125 1.40 4.89 -7.37
CA PHE A 125 2.41 3.87 -7.69
C PHE A 125 3.84 4.37 -7.45
N LEU A 126 4.11 5.68 -7.54
CA LEU A 126 5.43 6.27 -7.22
C LEU A 126 5.78 6.21 -5.73
N SER A 127 4.81 5.93 -4.86
CA SER A 127 5.04 5.72 -3.43
C SER A 127 5.32 4.26 -3.09
N THR A 128 5.00 3.32 -3.99
CA THR A 128 5.16 1.87 -3.78
C THR A 128 6.18 1.24 -4.72
N ARG A 129 6.62 1.94 -5.77
CA ARG A 129 7.61 1.44 -6.73
C ARG A 129 8.93 1.17 -6.02
N GLN A 130 9.33 -0.09 -6.00
CA GLN A 130 10.60 -0.55 -5.43
C GLN A 130 11.50 -1.01 -6.56
N ASP A 131 12.36 -0.10 -7.01
CA ASP A 131 13.40 -0.37 -7.99
C ASP A 131 14.68 0.39 -7.60
N ARG A 132 15.82 -0.09 -8.10
CA ARG A 132 17.15 0.49 -7.82
C ARG A 132 17.27 2.00 -8.08
N PHE A 133 16.57 2.52 -9.09
CA PHE A 133 16.62 3.93 -9.44
C PHE A 133 15.76 4.77 -8.51
N THR A 134 14.63 4.22 -8.06
CA THR A 134 13.78 4.81 -7.02
C THR A 134 14.48 4.81 -5.66
N GLU A 135 15.17 3.73 -5.30
CA GLU A 135 16.00 3.65 -4.09
C GLU A 135 17.11 4.72 -4.06
N ALA A 136 17.85 4.87 -5.16
CA ALA A 136 18.86 5.92 -5.30
C ALA A 136 18.24 7.33 -5.22
N ASP A 137 17.04 7.52 -5.79
CA ASP A 137 16.33 8.80 -5.76
C ASP A 137 15.92 9.16 -4.33
N LEU A 138 15.30 8.24 -3.58
CA LEU A 138 14.93 8.46 -2.18
C LEU A 138 16.14 8.86 -1.31
N VAL A 139 17.30 8.21 -1.51
CA VAL A 139 18.54 8.57 -0.81
C VAL A 139 19.07 9.94 -1.24
N THR A 140 19.02 10.25 -2.52
CA THR A 140 19.45 11.56 -3.07
C THR A 140 18.66 12.72 -2.47
N TRP A 141 17.37 12.50 -2.22
CA TRP A 141 16.43 13.47 -1.67
C TRP A 141 16.28 13.41 -0.14
N GLU A 142 17.10 12.62 0.54
CA GLU A 142 17.08 12.46 2.01
C GLU A 142 15.75 11.92 2.56
N GLU A 143 14.96 11.27 1.70
CA GLU A 143 13.69 10.60 2.04
C GLU A 143 13.93 9.16 2.55
N LYS A 144 15.09 8.58 2.25
CA LYS A 144 15.58 7.30 2.77
C LYS A 144 17.07 7.41 3.12
N LYS A 145 17.53 6.73 4.17
CA LYS A 145 18.97 6.69 4.44
C LYS A 145 19.65 5.62 3.60
N LEU A 146 20.90 5.86 3.25
CA LEU A 146 21.71 4.89 2.50
C LEU A 146 21.87 3.54 3.23
N GLU A 147 21.91 3.56 4.57
CA GLU A 147 22.01 2.36 5.41
C GLU A 147 20.76 1.45 5.35
N ASP A 148 19.61 2.01 4.93
CA ASP A 148 18.33 1.31 4.86
C ASP A 148 18.06 0.70 3.46
N VAL A 149 19.02 0.78 2.53
CA VAL A 149 18.90 0.19 1.19
C VAL A 149 19.40 -1.26 1.23
N GLU A 150 18.52 -2.21 0.91
CA GLU A 150 18.76 -3.64 1.12
C GLU A 150 19.86 -4.25 0.22
N GLU A 151 20.00 -3.75 -1.01
CA GLU A 151 20.88 -4.34 -2.03
C GLU A 151 22.00 -3.39 -2.50
N ILE A 152 22.90 -3.04 -1.59
CA ILE A 152 24.09 -2.24 -1.92
C ILE A 152 25.32 -3.13 -2.14
N ASN A 153 25.99 -2.97 -3.28
CA ASN A 153 27.29 -3.60 -3.51
C ASN A 153 28.43 -2.82 -2.83
N SER A 154 29.02 -3.40 -1.79
CA SER A 154 30.10 -2.79 -1.00
C SER A 154 31.36 -2.45 -1.79
N ASP A 155 31.74 -3.25 -2.79
CA ASP A 155 32.94 -3.02 -3.60
C ASP A 155 32.76 -1.85 -4.57
N VAL A 156 31.59 -1.78 -5.21
CA VAL A 156 31.21 -0.65 -6.06
C VAL A 156 31.07 0.61 -5.21
N MET A 157 30.43 0.52 -4.03
CA MET A 157 30.37 1.63 -3.07
C MET A 157 31.75 2.17 -2.71
N ALA A 158 32.70 1.30 -2.35
CA ALA A 158 34.05 1.72 -2.03
C ALA A 158 34.72 2.45 -3.20
N THR A 159 34.42 2.05 -4.43
CA THR A 159 34.91 2.69 -5.66
C THR A 159 34.32 4.08 -5.88
N ILE A 160 33.01 4.26 -5.65
CA ILE A 160 32.31 5.53 -5.91
C ILE A 160 32.25 6.47 -4.70
N GLN A 161 32.63 6.01 -3.50
CA GLN A 161 32.50 6.76 -2.24
C GLN A 161 33.16 8.14 -2.32
N THR A 162 34.35 8.23 -2.92
CA THR A 162 35.06 9.51 -3.07
C THR A 162 34.26 10.50 -3.93
N THR A 163 33.60 10.01 -4.98
CA THR A 163 32.76 10.81 -5.87
C THR A 163 31.49 11.28 -5.15
N LEU A 164 30.84 10.39 -4.40
CA LEU A 164 29.67 10.74 -3.57
C LEU A 164 30.04 11.80 -2.52
N ASP A 165 31.17 11.65 -1.83
CA ASP A 165 31.65 12.61 -0.83
C ASP A 165 31.94 14.00 -1.44
N GLN A 166 32.48 14.04 -2.66
CA GLN A 166 32.69 15.29 -3.38
C GLN A 166 31.37 15.98 -3.71
N LEU A 167 30.37 15.23 -4.20
CA LEU A 167 29.04 15.75 -4.51
C LEU A 167 28.31 16.22 -3.24
N LEU A 168 28.42 15.50 -2.13
CA LEU A 168 27.86 15.90 -0.84
C LEU A 168 28.47 17.22 -0.34
N LYS A 169 29.77 17.46 -0.56
CA LYS A 169 30.41 18.75 -0.21
C LYS A 169 29.89 19.92 -1.04
N LEU A 170 29.41 19.66 -2.26
CA LEU A 170 28.80 20.67 -3.14
C LEU A 170 27.30 20.87 -2.85
N ARG A 171 26.66 19.93 -2.14
CA ARG A 171 25.24 20.00 -1.81
C ARG A 171 24.99 21.09 -0.77
N GLN A 172 24.07 21.99 -1.10
CA GLN A 172 23.58 23.07 -0.25
C GLN A 172 22.04 23.02 -0.20
N PRO A 173 21.42 23.55 0.87
CA PRO A 173 19.97 23.66 0.94
C PRO A 173 19.44 24.59 -0.16
N PHE A 174 18.21 24.36 -0.60
CA PHE A 174 17.54 25.30 -1.49
C PHE A 174 17.27 26.63 -0.76
N ARG A 175 17.42 27.75 -1.47
CA ARG A 175 17.18 29.09 -0.92
C ARG A 175 15.68 29.45 -0.86
N GLN A 176 14.85 28.67 -1.54
CA GLN A 176 13.41 28.85 -1.67
C GLN A 176 12.74 27.48 -1.59
N GLU A 177 11.48 27.48 -1.19
CA GLU A 177 10.64 26.29 -1.26
C GLU A 177 10.42 25.88 -2.72
N ILE A 178 10.52 24.58 -3.00
CA ILE A 178 10.38 24.05 -4.35
C ILE A 178 9.25 23.04 -4.38
N THR A 179 8.33 23.23 -5.33
CA THR A 179 7.19 22.35 -5.53
C THR A 179 7.55 21.19 -6.44
N ASN A 180 7.20 19.98 -6.01
CA ASN A 180 7.37 18.77 -6.80
C ASN A 180 6.17 18.55 -7.74
N HIS A 181 6.45 18.07 -8.94
CA HIS A 181 5.46 17.72 -9.96
C HIS A 181 5.84 16.39 -10.60
N LEU A 182 4.97 15.90 -11.49
CA LEU A 182 5.26 14.73 -12.29
C LEU A 182 6.34 15.06 -13.33
N ILE A 183 7.45 14.32 -13.30
CA ILE A 183 8.55 14.46 -14.25
C ILE A 183 8.92 13.14 -14.92
N HIS A 184 9.51 13.21 -16.10
CA HIS A 184 10.22 12.09 -16.72
C HIS A 184 11.72 12.15 -16.34
N GLY A 185 12.18 11.14 -15.60
CA GLY A 185 13.53 11.08 -15.03
C GLY A 185 14.61 10.43 -15.92
N ASP A 186 14.36 10.16 -17.20
CA ASP A 186 15.35 9.48 -18.06
C ASP A 186 15.26 9.91 -19.54
N LEU A 187 15.18 11.21 -19.80
CA LEU A 187 14.95 11.73 -21.16
C LEU A 187 16.14 11.58 -22.11
N THR A 188 17.38 11.62 -21.64
CA THR A 188 18.57 11.76 -22.50
C THR A 188 18.70 10.67 -23.56
N GLY A 189 18.39 9.42 -23.19
CA GLY A 189 18.41 8.26 -24.10
C GLY A 189 17.07 7.96 -24.76
N ASN A 190 15.99 8.58 -24.29
CA ASN A 190 14.60 8.21 -24.61
C ASN A 190 13.86 9.29 -25.43
N VAL A 191 14.62 10.09 -26.19
CA VAL A 191 14.08 11.03 -27.16
C VAL A 191 14.61 10.70 -28.55
N LEU A 192 13.68 10.43 -29.48
CA LEU A 192 13.97 10.13 -30.87
C LEU A 192 13.90 11.38 -31.73
N PHE A 193 14.97 11.62 -32.50
CA PHE A 193 15.06 12.69 -33.48
C PHE A 193 14.86 12.12 -34.88
N ASP A 194 13.94 12.72 -35.63
CA ASP A 194 13.64 12.36 -37.01
C ASP A 194 14.09 13.49 -37.94
N SER A 195 15.38 13.51 -38.24
CA SER A 195 16.00 14.52 -39.09
C SER A 195 15.58 14.42 -40.56
N GLU A 196 15.06 13.27 -41.00
CA GLU A 196 14.64 13.04 -42.39
C GLU A 196 13.31 13.75 -42.67
N ASN A 197 12.35 13.69 -41.75
CA ASN A 197 11.06 14.35 -41.90
C ASN A 197 10.94 15.67 -41.13
N ASN A 198 11.98 16.05 -40.39
CA ASN A 198 12.00 17.23 -39.52
C ASN A 198 10.81 17.26 -38.54
N SER A 199 10.42 16.09 -38.04
CA SER A 199 9.33 15.92 -37.07
C SER A 199 9.77 16.41 -35.69
N PRO A 200 8.84 16.89 -34.83
CA PRO A 200 9.18 17.17 -33.43
C PRO A 200 9.77 15.92 -32.73
N PRO A 201 10.63 16.09 -31.73
CA PRO A 201 11.24 14.98 -31.01
C PRO A 201 10.19 14.07 -30.38
N ALA A 202 10.36 12.75 -30.52
CA ALA A 202 9.47 11.77 -29.92
C ALA A 202 10.01 11.31 -28.56
N ILE A 203 9.29 11.64 -27.49
CA ILE A 203 9.56 11.17 -26.13
C ILE A 203 8.96 9.77 -26.01
N ILE A 204 9.82 8.78 -25.73
CA ILE A 204 9.47 7.38 -25.54
C ILE A 204 9.88 6.94 -24.13
N ASP A 205 9.56 5.70 -23.76
CA ASP A 205 10.02 5.07 -22.51
C ASP A 205 9.91 5.97 -21.26
N ILE A 206 8.70 6.50 -21.03
CA ILE A 206 8.44 7.47 -19.97
C ILE A 206 8.63 6.82 -18.60
N THR A 207 9.67 7.28 -17.88
CA THR A 207 9.98 6.87 -16.50
C THR A 207 9.63 8.00 -15.54
N LEU A 208 8.61 7.79 -14.72
CA LEU A 208 8.00 8.86 -13.91
C LEU A 208 8.65 9.03 -12.53
N TYR A 209 8.77 10.28 -12.06
CA TYR A 209 9.17 10.66 -10.69
C TYR A 209 8.36 11.87 -10.20
N TRP A 210 8.34 12.10 -8.89
CA TRP A 210 7.68 13.26 -8.27
C TRP A 210 8.69 14.22 -7.67
N ARG A 211 9.23 15.11 -8.51
CA ARG A 211 10.38 15.99 -8.20
C ARG A 211 10.18 17.37 -8.84
N PRO A 212 11.02 18.37 -8.55
CA PRO A 212 10.91 19.67 -9.20
C PRO A 212 11.05 19.53 -10.72
N VAL A 213 10.27 20.28 -11.49
CA VAL A 213 10.26 20.15 -12.97
C VAL A 213 11.65 20.36 -13.57
N ASP A 214 12.38 21.36 -13.07
CA ASP A 214 13.76 21.65 -13.49
C ASP A 214 14.74 20.48 -13.22
N TYR A 215 14.40 19.51 -12.37
CA TYR A 215 15.21 18.33 -12.12
C TYR A 215 15.31 17.42 -13.36
N ALA A 216 14.26 17.36 -14.19
CA ALA A 216 14.31 16.57 -15.42
C ALA A 216 15.37 17.11 -16.40
N GLU A 217 15.49 18.44 -16.50
CA GLU A 217 16.56 19.07 -17.27
C GLU A 217 17.94 18.89 -16.63
N ALA A 218 18.02 18.95 -15.29
CA ALA A 218 19.27 18.66 -14.57
C ALA A 218 19.79 17.24 -14.87
N ILE A 219 18.90 16.25 -15.02
CA ILE A 219 19.29 14.88 -15.41
C ILE A 219 19.87 14.87 -16.84
N ILE A 220 19.25 15.60 -17.78
CA ILE A 220 19.78 15.74 -19.15
C ILE A 220 21.19 16.33 -19.14
N VAL A 221 21.40 17.38 -18.34
CA VAL A 221 22.72 18.01 -18.19
C VAL A 221 23.73 17.04 -17.56
N ALA A 222 23.34 16.37 -16.47
CA ALA A 222 24.18 15.38 -15.81
C ALA A 222 24.64 14.28 -16.78
N ASP A 223 23.71 13.73 -17.57
CA ASP A 223 24.04 12.71 -18.56
C ASP A 223 24.92 13.25 -19.69
N GLY A 224 24.68 14.47 -20.15
CA GLY A 224 25.51 15.14 -21.14
C GLY A 224 26.97 15.26 -20.69
N LEU A 225 27.18 15.66 -19.44
CA LEU A 225 28.51 15.79 -18.84
C LEU A 225 29.18 14.44 -18.59
N ILE A 226 28.43 13.45 -18.08
CA ILE A 226 28.98 12.14 -17.70
C ILE A 226 29.30 11.28 -18.93
N TRP A 227 28.39 11.25 -19.91
CA TRP A 227 28.40 10.25 -20.98
C TRP A 227 28.73 10.81 -22.36
N LEU A 228 28.45 12.09 -22.60
CA LEU A 228 28.44 12.65 -23.95
C LEU A 228 29.54 13.70 -24.20
N ASN A 229 30.46 13.87 -23.24
CA ASN A 229 31.58 14.82 -23.28
C ASN A 229 31.13 16.28 -23.52
N GLU A 230 29.94 16.64 -23.03
CA GLU A 230 29.48 18.03 -23.04
C GLU A 230 30.25 18.86 -22.01
N ASP A 231 30.23 20.19 -22.20
CA ASP A 231 31.01 21.12 -21.40
C ASP A 231 30.12 22.13 -20.64
N ARG A 232 30.76 23.17 -20.11
CA ARG A 232 30.13 24.25 -19.35
C ARG A 232 28.96 24.91 -20.11
N LYS A 233 28.97 24.94 -21.44
CA LYS A 233 27.90 25.57 -22.23
C LYS A 233 26.56 24.89 -22.01
N LEU A 234 26.54 23.56 -21.77
CA LEU A 234 25.32 22.85 -21.47
C LEU A 234 24.73 23.26 -20.11
N VAL A 235 25.60 23.51 -19.11
CA VAL A 235 25.20 24.04 -17.80
C VAL A 235 24.70 25.47 -17.92
N GLU A 236 25.34 26.30 -18.74
CA GLU A 236 24.89 27.68 -19.01
C GLU A 236 23.52 27.71 -19.72
N MET A 237 23.25 26.74 -20.61
CA MET A 237 21.94 26.58 -21.28
C MET A 237 20.83 26.17 -20.31
N PHE A 238 21.14 25.33 -19.34
CA PHE A 238 20.22 24.95 -18.27
C PHE A 238 19.96 26.11 -17.31
N GLY A 239 21.04 26.80 -16.90
CA GLY A 239 21.01 27.94 -15.99
C GLY A 239 21.92 27.71 -14.79
N THR A 240 22.59 28.78 -14.35
CA THR A 240 23.61 28.74 -13.29
C THR A 240 23.13 29.34 -11.97
N ASP A 241 21.82 29.51 -11.78
CA ASP A 241 21.29 29.95 -10.49
C ASP A 241 21.42 28.83 -9.43
N HIS A 242 21.38 29.25 -8.17
CA HIS A 242 21.57 28.34 -7.03
C HIS A 242 20.65 27.11 -7.08
N THR A 243 19.37 27.28 -7.41
CA THR A 243 18.41 26.17 -7.43
C THR A 243 18.78 25.15 -8.50
N ARG A 244 19.04 25.61 -9.73
CA ARG A 244 19.42 24.75 -10.84
C ARG A 244 20.72 24.00 -10.58
N ILE A 245 21.75 24.68 -10.07
CA ILE A 245 23.02 24.02 -9.72
C ILE A 245 22.81 22.97 -8.62
N GLN A 246 21.96 23.23 -7.62
CA GLN A 246 21.64 22.25 -6.58
C GLN A 246 20.80 21.06 -7.07
N LEU A 247 20.01 21.23 -8.13
CA LEU A 247 19.34 20.14 -8.84
C LEU A 247 20.34 19.32 -9.66
N LEU A 248 21.30 19.97 -10.33
CA LEU A 248 22.39 19.29 -11.07
C LEU A 248 23.27 18.45 -10.14
N VAL A 249 23.65 18.98 -8.98
CA VAL A 249 24.42 18.21 -7.97
C VAL A 249 23.66 16.96 -7.52
N ARG A 250 22.33 17.07 -7.29
CA ARG A 250 21.47 15.93 -6.96
C ARG A 250 21.40 14.92 -8.10
N ALA A 251 21.27 15.37 -9.35
CA ALA A 251 21.23 14.47 -10.51
C ALA A 251 22.54 13.70 -10.69
N LEU A 252 23.69 14.36 -10.51
CA LEU A 252 25.01 13.72 -10.51
C LEU A 252 25.16 12.71 -9.36
N TYR A 253 24.68 13.05 -8.17
CA TYR A 253 24.70 12.16 -7.00
C TYR A 253 23.85 10.91 -7.24
N TRP A 254 22.61 11.11 -7.72
CA TRP A 254 21.69 10.04 -8.08
C TRP A 254 22.30 9.09 -9.12
N ARG A 255 22.82 9.62 -10.25
CA ARG A 255 23.47 8.81 -11.29
C ARG A 255 24.67 8.02 -10.76
N CYS A 256 25.46 8.61 -9.86
CA CYS A 256 26.60 7.94 -9.25
C CYS A 256 26.15 6.80 -8.33
N LEU A 257 25.18 7.07 -7.46
CA LEU A 257 24.66 6.10 -6.49
C LEU A 257 24.00 4.89 -7.18
N CYS A 258 23.31 5.09 -8.31
CA CYS A 258 22.69 4.00 -9.06
C CYS A 258 23.67 2.86 -9.41
N PHE A 259 24.97 3.13 -9.59
CA PHE A 259 25.95 2.07 -9.87
C PHE A 259 26.10 1.08 -8.71
N ALA A 260 26.02 1.56 -7.47
CA ALA A 260 26.20 0.71 -6.31
C ALA A 260 24.97 -0.13 -5.96
N ILE A 261 23.79 0.29 -6.43
CA ILE A 261 22.52 -0.41 -6.24
C ILE A 261 22.20 -1.30 -7.48
N ASP A 262 23.01 -1.24 -8.55
CA ASP A 262 22.73 -2.03 -9.76
C ASP A 262 23.08 -3.52 -9.55
N PRO A 263 22.12 -4.44 -9.72
CA PRO A 263 22.35 -5.88 -9.53
C PRO A 263 23.21 -6.51 -10.65
N ILE A 264 23.42 -5.82 -11.79
CA ILE A 264 24.11 -6.35 -12.97
C ILE A 264 25.58 -5.91 -12.96
N LEU A 265 26.40 -6.55 -12.13
CA LEU A 265 27.82 -6.21 -11.99
C LEU A 265 28.64 -6.17 -13.29
N PRO A 266 28.45 -7.07 -14.28
CA PRO A 266 29.14 -6.95 -15.56
C PRO A 266 28.87 -5.62 -16.26
N TRP A 267 27.61 -5.16 -16.23
CA TRP A 267 27.24 -3.88 -16.79
C TRP A 267 27.87 -2.72 -16.01
N VAL A 268 27.88 -2.77 -14.67
CA VAL A 268 28.55 -1.77 -13.83
C VAL A 268 30.04 -1.66 -14.17
N ASN A 269 30.74 -2.78 -14.22
CA ASN A 269 32.16 -2.83 -14.52
C ASN A 269 32.50 -2.30 -15.92
N ASP A 270 31.60 -2.49 -16.89
CA ASP A 270 31.78 -2.01 -18.26
C ASP A 270 31.46 -0.51 -18.43
N ASN A 271 30.60 0.06 -17.59
CA ASN A 271 30.07 1.42 -17.77
C ASN A 271 30.60 2.43 -16.76
N LEU A 272 30.83 2.05 -15.50
CA LEU A 272 31.36 2.96 -14.47
C LEU A 272 32.71 3.60 -14.88
N PRO A 273 33.69 2.89 -15.47
CA PRO A 273 34.95 3.50 -15.89
C PRO A 273 34.81 4.50 -17.06
N LYS A 274 33.70 4.45 -17.81
CA LYS A 274 33.43 5.35 -18.94
C LYS A 274 32.74 6.65 -18.49
N ALA A 275 32.18 6.67 -17.28
CA ALA A 275 31.44 7.80 -16.73
C ALA A 275 32.38 8.91 -16.24
N ASN A 276 32.31 10.09 -16.85
CA ASN A 276 33.16 11.24 -16.49
C ASN A 276 32.63 12.05 -15.28
N PHE A 277 32.44 11.40 -14.13
CA PHE A 277 31.98 12.08 -12.92
C PHE A 277 32.94 13.18 -12.46
N LYS A 278 34.25 12.98 -12.61
CA LYS A 278 35.26 13.97 -12.21
C LYS A 278 35.08 15.30 -12.95
N GLY A 279 35.00 15.26 -14.29
CA GLY A 279 34.79 16.46 -15.09
C GLY A 279 33.45 17.13 -14.81
N ALA A 280 32.39 16.33 -14.63
CA ALA A 280 31.07 16.85 -14.30
C ALA A 280 31.04 17.60 -12.96
N ILE A 281 31.69 17.06 -11.93
CA ILE A 281 31.83 17.69 -10.61
C ILE A 281 32.64 18.99 -10.69
N GLU A 282 33.75 19.00 -11.43
CA GLU A 282 34.58 20.19 -11.61
C GLU A 282 33.81 21.34 -12.28
N ILE A 283 32.95 21.02 -13.26
CA ILE A 283 32.09 22.01 -13.93
C ILE A 283 30.98 22.49 -12.99
N ALA A 284 30.32 21.60 -12.24
CA ALA A 284 29.28 21.97 -11.28
C ALA A 284 29.83 22.87 -10.17
N ALA A 285 31.01 22.54 -9.62
CA ALA A 285 31.65 23.28 -8.53
C ALA A 285 31.99 24.74 -8.89
N GLN A 286 32.31 25.03 -10.16
CA GLN A 286 32.62 26.38 -10.63
C GLN A 286 31.44 27.36 -10.53
N ASN A 287 30.21 26.84 -10.42
CA ASN A 287 28.99 27.63 -10.41
C ASN A 287 28.32 27.69 -9.02
N ILE A 288 29.02 27.23 -7.98
CA ILE A 288 28.57 27.33 -6.59
C ILE A 288 29.28 28.52 -5.95
N ASP A 289 28.51 29.52 -5.50
CA ASP A 289 29.05 30.67 -4.77
C ASP A 289 29.79 30.21 -3.51
N SER A 290 31.07 30.52 -3.40
CA SER A 290 31.93 30.29 -2.22
C SER A 290 31.63 31.26 -1.06
N GLY A 291 30.51 31.98 -1.12
CA GLY A 291 30.19 33.14 -0.27
C GLY A 291 29.58 32.86 1.10
N LEU A 292 29.50 31.61 1.56
CA LEU A 292 29.13 31.29 2.94
C LEU A 292 30.41 31.01 3.73
N SER A 293 30.83 31.97 4.57
CA SER A 293 31.99 31.82 5.44
C SER A 293 31.84 30.60 6.35
N LEU A 294 32.96 29.93 6.60
CA LEU A 294 33.11 28.72 7.41
C LEU A 294 32.68 28.86 8.88
N ASP A 295 32.15 30.01 9.31
CA ASP A 295 31.83 30.31 10.71
C ASP A 295 30.37 30.01 11.10
N MET A 296 29.55 29.46 10.19
CA MET A 296 28.20 28.99 10.48
C MET A 296 28.06 27.45 10.49
N VAL A 297 29.18 26.72 10.54
CA VAL A 297 29.18 25.24 10.38
C VAL A 297 29.33 24.47 11.71
N TRP A 298 29.51 25.11 12.87
CA TRP A 298 29.84 24.32 14.09
C TRP A 298 28.98 24.47 15.32
N HIS A 299 27.94 25.30 15.38
CA HIS A 299 27.06 25.34 16.56
C HIS A 299 25.58 25.38 16.16
N MET A 300 24.99 24.21 15.94
CA MET A 300 23.55 24.01 16.19
C MET A 300 23.32 22.66 16.89
N PRO A 301 22.32 22.59 17.78
CA PRO A 301 22.22 21.56 18.79
C PRO A 301 21.72 20.25 18.17
N TRP A 302 22.39 19.16 18.54
CA TRP A 302 21.79 17.84 18.60
C TRP A 302 20.49 17.90 19.42
N LYS A 303 19.35 18.02 18.73
CA LYS A 303 18.00 17.77 19.26
C LYS A 303 17.05 17.57 18.07
N ASN A 304 16.54 16.33 17.94
CA ASN A 304 15.32 15.94 17.25
C ASN A 304 14.94 16.75 16.00
N SER A 305 15.56 16.41 14.87
CA SER A 305 14.91 16.59 13.58
C SER A 305 13.77 15.58 13.51
N ARG A 306 12.55 16.08 13.66
CA ARG A 306 11.32 15.33 13.35
C ARG A 306 11.49 14.65 12.00
N MET A 307 11.12 13.37 11.92
CA MET A 307 10.75 12.73 10.65
C MET A 307 9.85 13.70 9.86
N PRO A 308 9.82 13.67 8.52
CA PRO A 308 8.72 14.29 7.81
C PRO A 308 7.46 13.65 8.37
N ASN A 309 6.78 14.39 9.24
CA ASN A 309 5.43 14.04 9.61
C ASN A 309 4.73 13.89 8.25
N LEU A 310 4.18 12.72 7.98
CA LEU A 310 2.82 12.66 7.51
C LEU A 310 2.00 13.45 8.52
N THR A 311 2.11 14.77 8.47
CA THR A 311 1.03 15.62 8.88
C THR A 311 -0.04 15.28 7.87
N THR A 312 -0.90 14.32 8.23
CA THR A 312 -2.27 14.69 8.62
C THR A 312 -2.28 16.20 8.75
N GLN A 313 -2.75 16.90 7.72
CA GLN A 313 -2.95 18.35 7.75
C GLN A 313 -3.26 18.69 9.20
N LEU A 314 -2.32 19.35 9.90
CA LEU A 314 -2.43 19.55 11.33
C LEU A 314 -3.84 20.08 11.53
N ILE A 315 -4.63 19.32 12.28
CA ILE A 315 -5.82 19.87 12.91
C ILE A 315 -5.21 20.95 13.78
N THR A 316 -5.17 22.18 13.27
CA THR A 316 -4.87 23.33 14.11
C THR A 316 -5.89 23.24 15.22
N PRO A 317 -5.48 23.02 16.49
CA PRO A 317 -6.42 23.22 17.57
C PRO A 317 -6.92 24.65 17.42
N PRO A 318 -8.19 24.95 17.77
CA PRO A 318 -8.54 26.34 17.96
C PRO A 318 -7.54 26.88 18.98
N ALA A 319 -6.66 27.79 18.55
CA ALA A 319 -5.77 28.54 19.43
C ALA A 319 -6.57 29.46 20.38
N GLU A 320 -7.89 29.48 20.21
CA GLU A 320 -8.86 30.21 20.98
C GLU A 320 -9.56 29.26 21.97
N THR A 321 -9.87 29.80 23.14
CA THR A 321 -10.71 29.14 24.14
C THR A 321 -12.01 28.67 23.46
N PRO A 322 -12.49 27.43 23.67
CA PRO A 322 -13.70 26.94 23.00
C PRO A 322 -14.87 27.91 23.21
N SER A 323 -15.33 28.52 22.13
CA SER A 323 -16.30 29.63 22.17
C SER A 323 -17.75 29.16 22.06
N ASN A 324 -17.97 27.90 21.68
CA ASN A 324 -19.29 27.27 21.57
C ASN A 324 -19.22 25.74 21.77
N ASP A 325 -20.38 25.08 21.85
CA ASP A 325 -20.48 23.63 22.11
C ASP A 325 -19.75 22.77 21.07
N THR A 326 -19.76 23.16 19.79
CA THR A 326 -19.06 22.46 18.69
C THR A 326 -17.55 22.52 18.86
N THR A 327 -16.99 23.70 19.14
CA THR A 327 -15.54 23.86 19.37
C THR A 327 -15.09 23.11 20.63
N ARG A 328 -15.94 23.02 21.66
CA ARG A 328 -15.66 22.22 22.87
C ARG A 328 -15.63 20.72 22.55
N LEU A 329 -16.64 20.22 21.83
CA LEU A 329 -16.71 18.81 21.42
C LEU A 329 -15.52 18.41 20.53
N THR A 330 -15.14 19.30 19.61
CA THR A 330 -13.98 19.10 18.73
C THR A 330 -12.69 19.02 19.54
N ALA A 331 -12.47 19.94 20.48
CA ALA A 331 -11.31 19.91 21.37
C ALA A 331 -11.27 18.66 22.28
N GLU A 332 -12.43 18.23 22.79
CA GLU A 332 -12.54 16.98 23.57
C GLU A 332 -12.15 15.76 22.74
N PHE A 333 -12.58 15.67 21.48
CA PHE A 333 -12.21 14.55 20.61
C PHE A 333 -10.73 14.57 20.22
N ILE A 334 -10.17 15.73 19.83
CA ILE A 334 -8.72 15.88 19.55
C ILE A 334 -7.89 15.44 20.75
N SER A 335 -8.31 15.80 21.97
CA SER A 335 -7.61 15.39 23.20
C SER A 335 -7.59 13.87 23.42
N LEU A 336 -8.55 13.13 22.84
CA LEU A 336 -8.53 11.67 22.84
C LEU A 336 -7.57 11.12 21.78
N MET A 337 -7.48 11.75 20.62
CA MET A 337 -6.56 11.33 19.56
C MET A 337 -5.09 11.61 19.90
N GLU A 338 -4.82 12.64 20.71
CA GLU A 338 -3.46 13.00 21.16
C GLU A 338 -2.96 12.15 22.35
N ILE A 339 -3.68 11.10 22.74
CA ILE A 339 -3.25 10.21 23.82
C ILE A 339 -2.03 9.41 23.36
N ASP A 340 -0.86 9.74 23.89
CA ASP A 340 0.40 9.00 23.70
C ASP A 340 0.45 7.74 24.60
N ASP A 341 -0.52 6.85 24.41
CA ASP A 341 -0.65 5.56 25.10
C ASP A 341 -1.09 4.51 24.09
N ASP A 342 -0.19 3.59 23.76
CA ASP A 342 -0.32 2.55 22.73
C ASP A 342 -1.47 1.58 23.01
N ARG A 343 -1.95 1.53 24.26
CA ARG A 343 -3.14 0.75 24.64
C ARG A 343 -4.45 1.35 24.14
N PHE A 344 -4.44 2.60 23.66
CA PHE A 344 -5.62 3.41 23.36
C PHE A 344 -5.54 4.15 22.01
N GLY A 345 -4.69 3.71 21.08
CA GLY A 345 -4.62 4.28 19.73
C GLY A 345 -5.92 4.08 18.93
N PHE A 346 -6.32 5.10 18.17
CA PHE A 346 -7.50 5.03 17.27
C PHE A 346 -7.16 4.44 15.90
N GLU A 347 -5.88 4.37 15.57
CA GLU A 347 -5.33 3.84 14.32
C GLU A 347 -5.87 2.44 14.06
N ALA A 348 -5.96 1.62 15.10
CA ALA A 348 -6.44 0.25 15.01
C ALA A 348 -7.89 0.14 14.49
N TYR A 349 -8.71 1.19 14.65
CA TYR A 349 -10.14 1.20 14.29
C TYR A 349 -10.44 1.86 12.93
N GLY A 350 -9.45 2.45 12.26
CA GLY A 350 -9.60 3.15 10.98
C GLY A 350 -8.75 4.43 10.89
N PRO A 351 -7.56 4.40 10.27
CA PRO A 351 -6.62 5.52 10.28
C PRO A 351 -7.13 6.77 9.56
N TYR A 352 -7.94 6.62 8.51
CA TYR A 352 -8.35 7.77 7.69
C TYR A 352 -9.63 8.39 8.22
N PHE A 353 -10.63 7.55 8.52
CA PHE A 353 -11.90 8.00 9.08
C PHE A 353 -11.74 8.85 10.36
N PHE A 354 -11.00 8.35 11.37
CA PHE A 354 -10.85 9.08 12.62
C PHE A 354 -9.97 10.32 12.50
N ALA A 355 -9.02 10.33 11.56
CA ALA A 355 -8.18 11.50 11.28
C ALA A 355 -8.96 12.67 10.68
N ASP A 356 -10.01 12.41 9.91
CA ASP A 356 -10.82 13.46 9.29
C ASP A 356 -12.02 13.91 10.16
N LEU A 357 -12.47 13.06 11.09
CA LEU A 357 -13.63 13.32 11.96
C LEU A 357 -13.63 14.71 12.65
N PRO A 358 -12.50 15.23 13.19
CA PRO A 358 -12.47 16.55 13.83
C PRO A 358 -12.90 17.70 12.93
N ARG A 359 -12.60 17.66 11.62
CA ARG A 359 -12.99 18.71 10.67
C ARG A 359 -14.49 18.74 10.39
N ARG A 360 -15.19 17.64 10.69
CA ARG A 360 -16.59 17.42 10.35
C ARG A 360 -17.54 17.66 11.52
N ILE A 361 -17.03 17.78 12.74
CA ILE A 361 -17.85 18.09 13.93
C ILE A 361 -18.54 19.45 13.72
N GLY A 362 -19.84 19.51 13.96
CA GLY A 362 -20.71 20.66 13.69
C GLY A 362 -21.43 20.63 12.34
N SER A 363 -21.05 19.73 11.42
CA SER A 363 -21.71 19.60 10.12
C SER A 363 -23.06 18.87 10.18
N ASN A 364 -23.25 17.99 11.17
CA ASN A 364 -24.45 17.17 11.28
C ASN A 364 -24.75 16.84 12.76
N SER A 365 -25.99 17.00 13.18
CA SER A 365 -26.38 16.76 14.57
C SER A 365 -26.23 15.31 15.02
N ALA A 366 -26.43 14.35 14.11
CA ALA A 366 -26.25 12.93 14.42
C ALA A 366 -24.76 12.63 14.67
N LEU A 367 -23.87 13.18 13.83
CA LEU A 367 -22.43 13.10 14.03
C LEU A 367 -22.01 13.64 15.39
N ASP A 368 -22.42 14.85 15.74
CA ASP A 368 -22.06 15.47 17.02
C ASP A 368 -22.55 14.66 18.23
N THR A 369 -23.77 14.13 18.16
CA THR A 369 -24.29 13.27 19.24
C THR A 369 -23.56 11.95 19.35
N THR A 370 -23.17 11.35 18.23
CA THR A 370 -22.41 10.09 18.19
C THR A 370 -20.98 10.31 18.68
N THR A 371 -20.31 11.39 18.28
CA THR A 371 -19.00 11.78 18.81
C THR A 371 -19.04 11.97 20.32
N SER A 372 -20.10 12.61 20.85
CA SER A 372 -20.27 12.77 22.30
C SER A 372 -20.41 11.43 23.05
N ALA A 373 -21.17 10.50 22.48
CA ALA A 373 -21.31 9.15 23.03
C ALA A 373 -19.99 8.38 22.97
N MET A 374 -19.25 8.53 21.86
CA MET A 374 -17.96 7.91 21.64
C MET A 374 -16.92 8.38 22.65
N ILE A 375 -16.80 9.69 22.88
CA ILE A 375 -15.92 10.27 23.90
C ILE A 375 -16.23 9.68 25.29
N ALA A 376 -17.50 9.67 25.68
CA ALA A 376 -17.90 9.17 27.01
C ALA A 376 -17.68 7.66 27.18
N SER A 377 -17.90 6.88 26.10
CA SER A 377 -17.70 5.43 26.10
C SER A 377 -16.20 5.09 26.14
N PHE A 378 -15.41 5.77 25.33
CA PHE A 378 -13.96 5.60 25.28
C PHE A 378 -13.27 5.98 26.60
N GLN A 379 -13.75 7.03 27.27
CA GLN A 379 -13.26 7.38 28.62
C GLN A 379 -13.58 6.30 29.66
N ALA A 380 -14.72 5.62 29.56
CA ALA A 380 -15.07 4.54 30.50
C ALA A 380 -14.09 3.36 30.38
N ILE A 381 -13.81 2.89 29.16
CA ILE A 381 -12.84 1.82 28.91
C ILE A 381 -11.41 2.23 29.29
N ARG A 382 -11.00 3.46 28.96
CA ARG A 382 -9.67 3.99 29.32
C ARG A 382 -9.44 4.04 30.81
N LEU A 383 -10.47 4.39 31.57
CA LEU A 383 -10.42 4.42 33.04
C LEU A 383 -10.70 3.06 33.68
N ARG A 384 -10.94 2.00 32.89
CA ARG A 384 -11.39 0.67 33.33
C ARG A 384 -12.57 0.74 34.30
N LYS A 385 -13.55 1.59 33.97
CA LYS A 385 -14.77 1.79 34.76
C LYS A 385 -15.98 1.27 33.98
N THR A 386 -16.97 0.78 34.72
CA THR A 386 -18.30 0.54 34.16
C THR A 386 -18.89 1.86 33.65
N ALA A 387 -19.53 1.81 32.49
CA ALA A 387 -20.19 2.99 31.91
C ALA A 387 -21.23 3.55 32.89
N ASP A 388 -21.17 4.86 33.15
CA ASP A 388 -22.06 5.50 34.10
C ASP A 388 -23.41 5.90 33.45
N LYS A 389 -24.33 6.42 34.26
CA LYS A 389 -25.64 6.88 33.79
C LYS A 389 -25.53 7.96 32.70
N LYS A 390 -24.48 8.78 32.72
CA LYS A 390 -24.26 9.84 31.72
C LYS A 390 -23.84 9.20 30.39
N THR A 391 -22.90 8.25 30.39
CA THR A 391 -22.49 7.50 29.20
C THR A 391 -23.68 6.80 28.54
N PHE A 392 -24.50 6.07 29.31
CA PHE A 392 -25.71 5.43 28.76
C PHE A 392 -26.73 6.44 28.20
N SER A 393 -26.88 7.60 28.84
CA SER A 393 -27.76 8.67 28.35
C SER A 393 -27.29 9.24 27.01
N LEU A 394 -25.98 9.48 26.88
CA LEU A 394 -25.35 9.95 25.64
C LEU A 394 -25.45 8.89 24.53
N TYR A 395 -25.15 7.63 24.84
CA TYR A 395 -25.33 6.51 23.90
C TYR A 395 -26.78 6.39 23.40
N GLY A 396 -27.76 6.45 24.31
CA GLY A 396 -29.17 6.42 23.93
C GLY A 396 -29.60 7.63 23.10
N LYS A 397 -29.01 8.82 23.33
CA LYS A 397 -29.24 10.01 22.49
C LYS A 397 -28.65 9.82 21.09
N ALA A 398 -27.41 9.34 20.99
CA ALA A 398 -26.75 9.04 19.73
C ALA A 398 -27.53 7.99 18.91
N LEU A 399 -28.01 6.93 19.56
CA LEU A 399 -28.80 5.89 18.90
C LEU A 399 -30.09 6.44 18.28
N ARG A 400 -30.80 7.35 18.97
CA ARG A 400 -32.00 8.01 18.42
C ARG A 400 -31.66 8.93 17.25
N SER A 401 -30.58 9.69 17.33
CA SER A 401 -30.11 10.52 16.23
C SER A 401 -29.70 9.68 15.01
N LEU A 402 -29.00 8.57 15.23
CA LEU A 402 -28.64 7.61 14.19
C LEU A 402 -29.88 7.02 13.53
N GLN A 403 -30.89 6.60 14.30
CA GLN A 403 -32.15 6.10 13.74
C GLN A 403 -32.84 7.14 12.85
N GLY A 404 -32.84 8.41 13.26
CA GLY A 404 -33.34 9.52 12.44
C GLY A 404 -32.54 9.68 11.15
N CYS A 405 -31.20 9.65 11.24
CA CYS A 405 -30.30 9.75 10.08
C CYS A 405 -30.48 8.57 9.09
N LEU A 406 -30.59 7.34 9.60
CA LEU A 406 -30.82 6.15 8.78
C LEU A 406 -32.15 6.20 8.03
N SER A 407 -33.17 6.81 8.64
CA SER A 407 -34.52 6.93 8.06
C SER A 407 -34.66 8.10 7.08
N ASP A 408 -33.65 8.97 6.98
CA ASP A 408 -33.63 10.13 6.10
C ASP A 408 -32.84 9.80 4.82
N ASP A 409 -33.56 9.63 3.71
CA ASP A 409 -32.97 9.28 2.40
C ASP A 409 -32.10 10.39 1.82
N SER A 410 -32.21 11.63 2.33
CA SER A 410 -31.35 12.74 1.88
C SER A 410 -29.95 12.73 2.48
N GLN A 411 -29.71 11.95 3.54
CA GLN A 411 -28.40 11.87 4.18
C GLN A 411 -27.44 11.00 3.35
N PRO A 412 -26.17 11.41 3.20
CA PRO A 412 -25.16 10.64 2.47
C PRO A 412 -24.97 9.24 3.06
N VAL A 413 -24.84 8.22 2.20
CA VAL A 413 -24.61 6.84 2.60
C VAL A 413 -23.34 6.67 3.44
N MET A 414 -22.28 7.40 3.11
CA MET A 414 -21.02 7.39 3.86
C MET A 414 -21.19 7.90 5.28
N LEU A 415 -21.94 9.00 5.47
CA LEU A 415 -22.25 9.50 6.81
C LEU A 415 -23.02 8.45 7.63
N LYS A 416 -24.01 7.79 7.02
CA LYS A 416 -24.77 6.71 7.70
C LYS A 416 -23.85 5.58 8.13
N LEU A 417 -22.96 5.13 7.25
CA LEU A 417 -22.01 4.04 7.50
C LEU A 417 -21.10 4.35 8.70
N GLU A 418 -20.49 5.53 8.68
CA GLU A 418 -19.57 6.01 9.72
C GLU A 418 -20.26 6.12 11.08
N LEU A 419 -21.49 6.64 11.13
CA LEU A 419 -22.25 6.74 12.38
C LEU A 419 -22.56 5.37 12.98
N VAL A 420 -22.90 4.38 12.15
CA VAL A 420 -23.15 3.00 12.62
C VAL A 420 -21.86 2.36 13.13
N LEU A 421 -20.72 2.61 12.47
CA LEU A 421 -19.40 2.13 12.91
C LEU A 421 -19.01 2.72 14.27
N MET A 422 -19.12 4.04 14.44
CA MET A 422 -18.88 4.69 15.74
C MET A 422 -19.80 4.14 16.83
N MET A 423 -21.08 3.90 16.52
CA MET A 423 -22.03 3.32 17.47
C MET A 423 -21.72 1.88 17.84
N MET A 424 -21.17 1.09 16.91
CA MET A 424 -20.68 -0.25 17.21
C MET A 424 -19.53 -0.19 18.23
N LEU A 425 -18.53 0.68 18.00
CA LEU A 425 -17.40 0.84 18.93
C LEU A 425 -17.88 1.30 20.31
N CYS A 426 -18.81 2.25 20.37
CA CYS A 426 -19.42 2.66 21.64
C CYS A 426 -20.07 1.47 22.36
N GLN A 427 -20.82 0.63 21.64
CA GLN A 427 -21.45 -0.56 22.21
C GLN A 427 -20.39 -1.52 22.76
N VAL A 428 -19.32 -1.81 21.99
CA VAL A 428 -18.22 -2.69 22.45
C VAL A 428 -17.60 -2.17 23.75
N TRP A 429 -17.39 -0.86 23.87
CA TRP A 429 -16.77 -0.26 25.07
C TRP A 429 -17.73 -0.15 26.28
N ILE A 430 -19.04 -0.04 26.05
CA ILE A 430 -20.05 0.04 27.11
C ILE A 430 -20.46 -1.35 27.61
N ASP A 431 -20.82 -2.24 26.69
CA ASP A 431 -21.28 -3.60 26.92
C ASP A 431 -21.21 -4.40 25.62
N ASN A 432 -20.31 -5.37 25.54
CA ASN A 432 -20.11 -6.15 24.32
C ASN A 432 -21.35 -6.98 23.94
N LYS A 433 -22.29 -7.18 24.88
CA LYS A 433 -23.55 -7.88 24.58
C LYS A 433 -24.29 -7.19 23.44
N HIS A 434 -24.52 -7.96 22.38
CA HIS A 434 -25.26 -7.54 21.20
C HIS A 434 -24.60 -6.46 20.33
N ALA A 435 -23.30 -6.14 20.51
CA ALA A 435 -22.57 -5.26 19.59
C ALA A 435 -22.71 -5.69 18.11
N ASN A 436 -22.87 -7.00 17.90
CA ASN A 436 -23.10 -7.63 16.60
C ASN A 436 -24.39 -7.24 15.88
N LYS A 437 -25.35 -6.58 16.54
CA LYS A 437 -26.59 -6.11 15.87
C LYS A 437 -26.32 -4.97 14.87
N HIS A 438 -25.24 -4.21 15.05
CA HIS A 438 -24.87 -3.10 14.15
C HIS A 438 -24.27 -3.60 12.82
N ARG A 439 -23.62 -4.77 12.83
CA ARG A 439 -22.84 -5.30 11.69
C ARG A 439 -23.67 -5.56 10.43
N GLY A 440 -24.92 -6.00 10.58
CA GLY A 440 -25.83 -6.21 9.43
C GLY A 440 -26.22 -4.91 8.72
N VAL A 441 -26.32 -3.80 9.47
CA VAL A 441 -26.60 -2.47 8.91
C VAL A 441 -25.37 -1.95 8.16
N ILE A 442 -24.17 -2.16 8.71
CA ILE A 442 -22.90 -1.81 8.05
C ILE A 442 -22.75 -2.53 6.71
N ALA A 443 -23.00 -3.84 6.71
CA ALA A 443 -23.03 -4.67 5.51
C ALA A 443 -23.94 -4.10 4.40
N TYR A 444 -25.14 -3.65 4.76
CA TYR A 444 -26.07 -3.03 3.83
C TYR A 444 -25.57 -1.67 3.33
N LEU A 445 -25.07 -0.81 4.22
CA LEU A 445 -24.59 0.52 3.88
C LEU A 445 -23.29 0.49 3.05
N LEU A 446 -22.40 -0.47 3.29
CA LEU A 446 -21.22 -0.72 2.46
C LEU A 446 -21.63 -1.09 1.03
N LYS A 447 -22.58 -2.01 0.89
CA LYS A 447 -23.12 -2.38 -0.43
C LYS A 447 -23.72 -1.17 -1.15
N GLU A 448 -24.51 -0.37 -0.43
CA GLU A 448 -25.12 0.84 -0.97
C GLU A 448 -24.07 1.86 -1.40
N ALA A 449 -23.05 2.13 -0.57
CA ALA A 449 -21.95 3.05 -0.87
C ALA A 449 -21.20 2.65 -2.15
N VAL A 450 -20.83 1.38 -2.26
CA VAL A 450 -20.16 0.84 -3.46
C VAL A 450 -21.05 0.98 -4.70
N SER A 451 -22.34 0.70 -4.58
CA SER A 451 -23.29 0.84 -5.70
C SER A 451 -23.48 2.28 -6.18
N GLN A 452 -23.24 3.26 -5.30
CA GLN A 452 -23.25 4.69 -5.62
C GLN A 452 -21.90 5.20 -6.16
N GLY A 453 -20.89 4.33 -6.25
CA GLY A 453 -19.56 4.69 -6.76
C GLY A 453 -18.67 5.40 -5.74
N GLU A 454 -19.00 5.34 -4.44
CA GLU A 454 -18.17 5.91 -3.38
C GLU A 454 -16.83 5.17 -3.27
N ILE A 455 -15.75 5.92 -3.11
CA ILE A 455 -14.40 5.35 -2.93
C ILE A 455 -14.21 5.08 -1.44
N LEU A 456 -14.13 3.80 -1.07
CA LEU A 456 -13.84 3.38 0.29
C LEU A 456 -12.33 3.18 0.45
N HIS A 457 -11.73 3.80 1.47
CA HIS A 457 -10.33 3.55 1.80
C HIS A 457 -10.15 2.10 2.26
N SER A 458 -9.35 1.32 1.52
CA SER A 458 -9.13 -0.09 1.86
C SER A 458 -8.47 -0.29 3.22
N GLY A 459 -7.75 0.72 3.69
CA GLY A 459 -7.27 0.83 5.06
C GLY A 459 -8.34 0.74 6.14
N ASP A 460 -9.37 1.57 5.99
CA ASP A 460 -10.49 1.60 6.90
C ASP A 460 -11.33 0.33 6.73
N ILE A 461 -11.54 -0.15 5.50
CA ILE A 461 -12.21 -1.43 5.25
C ILE A 461 -11.47 -2.58 5.93
N ARG A 462 -10.14 -2.69 5.79
CA ARG A 462 -9.37 -3.74 6.46
C ARG A 462 -9.43 -3.62 7.96
N ALA A 463 -9.31 -2.42 8.52
CA ALA A 463 -9.51 -2.21 9.95
C ALA A 463 -10.90 -2.67 10.39
N TRP A 464 -11.94 -2.33 9.61
CA TRP A 464 -13.30 -2.75 9.87
C TRP A 464 -13.48 -4.26 9.71
N CYS A 465 -12.86 -4.92 8.74
CA CYS A 465 -12.98 -6.35 8.46
C CYS A 465 -12.12 -7.23 9.38
N LEU A 466 -10.96 -6.74 9.81
CA LEU A 466 -10.04 -7.45 10.71
C LEU A 466 -10.36 -7.23 12.19
N GLN A 467 -11.00 -6.11 12.55
CA GLN A 467 -11.52 -5.88 13.91
C GLN A 467 -13.00 -6.30 14.08
N ALA A 468 -13.69 -6.67 13.00
CA ALA A 468 -15.06 -7.16 13.05
C ALA A 468 -15.11 -8.69 13.14
N THR A 469 -14.55 -9.20 14.20
CA THR A 469 -14.25 -10.61 14.42
C THR A 469 -15.43 -11.42 14.98
N ASP A 470 -16.66 -11.20 14.49
CA ASP A 470 -17.80 -12.08 14.82
C ASP A 470 -18.55 -12.48 13.55
N LYS A 471 -19.27 -13.61 13.64
CA LYS A 471 -20.10 -14.37 12.70
C LYS A 471 -21.13 -13.58 11.89
N ARG A 472 -21.11 -12.24 11.91
CA ARG A 472 -21.99 -11.34 11.15
C ARG A 472 -21.26 -10.19 10.45
N ASP A 473 -19.95 -10.06 10.60
CA ASP A 473 -19.16 -9.39 9.55
C ASP A 473 -19.20 -10.29 8.32
N GLN A 474 -19.56 -9.80 7.13
CA GLN A 474 -19.73 -10.68 5.97
C GLN A 474 -18.48 -11.50 5.66
N ILE A 475 -17.27 -11.00 5.91
CA ILE A 475 -16.02 -11.72 5.61
C ILE A 475 -15.75 -12.77 6.67
N TYR A 476 -15.65 -12.39 7.94
CA TYR A 476 -15.41 -13.34 9.02
C TYR A 476 -16.60 -14.32 9.21
N ALA A 477 -17.82 -13.87 8.97
CA ALA A 477 -18.99 -14.73 8.87
C ALA A 477 -18.90 -15.68 7.69
N ALA A 478 -18.49 -15.24 6.50
CA ALA A 478 -18.31 -16.15 5.37
C ALA A 478 -17.15 -17.13 5.60
N LEU A 479 -16.11 -16.72 6.32
CA LEU A 479 -15.01 -17.59 6.76
C LEU A 479 -15.52 -18.68 7.73
N CYS A 480 -16.39 -18.32 8.68
CA CYS A 480 -16.84 -19.21 9.75
C CYS A 480 -18.25 -19.83 9.54
N ASP A 481 -18.95 -19.48 8.46
CA ASP A 481 -20.30 -19.94 8.13
C ASP A 481 -20.47 -20.07 6.61
N PRO A 482 -20.51 -21.29 6.07
CA PRO A 482 -20.62 -21.53 4.62
C PRO A 482 -21.94 -21.03 4.04
N LYS A 483 -22.96 -20.72 4.86
CA LYS A 483 -24.23 -20.16 4.40
C LYS A 483 -24.18 -18.66 4.16
N VAL A 484 -23.09 -18.00 4.58
CA VAL A 484 -22.87 -16.58 4.33
C VAL A 484 -21.99 -16.43 3.10
N GLU A 485 -22.48 -15.68 2.13
CA GLU A 485 -21.76 -15.34 0.91
C GLU A 485 -21.33 -13.88 0.94
N LEU A 486 -20.13 -13.62 0.42
CA LEU A 486 -19.67 -12.27 0.14
C LEU A 486 -20.49 -11.71 -1.01
N GLY A 487 -21.14 -10.56 -0.80
CA GLY A 487 -21.86 -9.87 -1.87
C GLY A 487 -20.92 -9.35 -2.95
N SER A 488 -21.45 -9.05 -4.15
CA SER A 488 -20.69 -8.49 -5.27
C SER A 488 -19.88 -7.24 -4.90
N TRP A 489 -20.42 -6.42 -3.99
CA TRP A 489 -19.77 -5.21 -3.46
C TRP A 489 -18.38 -5.48 -2.90
N PHE A 490 -18.16 -6.64 -2.27
CA PHE A 490 -16.88 -6.99 -1.68
C PHE A 490 -15.82 -7.14 -2.77
N TRP A 491 -16.19 -7.78 -3.89
CA TRP A 491 -15.29 -7.98 -5.02
C TRP A 491 -15.02 -6.69 -5.77
N ASP A 492 -16.02 -5.81 -5.88
CA ASP A 492 -15.83 -4.46 -6.44
C ASP A 492 -14.79 -3.67 -5.60
N VAL A 493 -14.85 -3.80 -4.27
CA VAL A 493 -13.88 -3.20 -3.34
C VAL A 493 -12.52 -3.91 -3.39
N ALA A 494 -12.48 -5.24 -3.46
CA ALA A 494 -11.23 -6.01 -3.53
C ALA A 494 -10.47 -5.72 -4.83
N VAL A 495 -11.18 -5.52 -5.95
CA VAL A 495 -10.59 -5.04 -7.21
C VAL A 495 -10.06 -3.62 -7.04
N GLN A 496 -10.75 -2.74 -6.32
CA GLN A 496 -10.24 -1.41 -5.96
C GLN A 496 -9.05 -1.47 -4.97
N ASP A 497 -8.93 -2.51 -4.15
CA ASP A 497 -7.81 -2.73 -3.24
C ASP A 497 -6.52 -3.11 -3.98
N THR A 498 -6.65 -3.79 -5.13
CA THR A 498 -5.51 -3.90 -6.05
C THR A 498 -5.10 -2.56 -6.67
N ILE A 499 -5.84 -1.46 -6.44
CA ILE A 499 -5.59 -0.11 -6.99
C ILE A 499 -5.19 0.91 -5.89
N MET A 500 -5.35 0.63 -4.59
CA MET A 500 -5.11 1.58 -3.49
C MET A 500 -3.99 1.17 -2.53
N THR A 501 -3.20 2.16 -2.11
CA THR A 501 -2.14 2.08 -1.10
C THR A 501 -2.66 1.63 0.26
N ARG A 502 -1.97 0.65 0.85
CA ARG A 502 -2.21 0.08 2.18
C ARG A 502 -1.76 1.08 3.27
N PRO A 503 -2.52 1.38 4.33
CA PRO A 503 -2.01 2.21 5.45
C PRO A 503 -1.14 1.46 6.47
N TYR A 504 -1.14 0.12 6.45
CA TYR A 504 -0.41 -0.70 7.41
C TYR A 504 0.52 -1.63 6.65
N HIS A 505 1.82 -1.34 6.73
CA HIS A 505 2.89 -2.14 6.16
C HIS A 505 3.20 -3.31 7.09
N TYR A 506 2.75 -4.51 6.75
CA TYR A 506 3.75 -5.58 6.76
C TYR A 506 4.68 -5.28 5.60
N GLU A 507 5.96 -5.08 5.87
CA GLU A 507 6.99 -4.66 4.90
C GLU A 507 7.19 -5.65 3.72
N GLN A 508 6.30 -6.64 3.52
CA GLN A 508 6.59 -7.88 2.80
C GLN A 508 5.58 -8.29 1.72
N ASN A 509 4.62 -7.44 1.33
CA ASN A 509 3.64 -7.75 0.25
C ASN A 509 3.04 -9.17 0.35
N LEU A 510 2.59 -9.53 1.55
CA LEU A 510 2.10 -10.86 1.86
C LEU A 510 0.71 -11.09 1.26
N TYR A 511 0.56 -12.20 0.53
CA TYR A 511 -0.63 -12.60 -0.22
C TYR A 511 -1.82 -12.85 0.71
N CYS A 512 -1.62 -13.49 1.87
CA CYS A 512 -2.72 -13.82 2.79
C CYS A 512 -3.36 -12.60 3.48
N PHE A 513 -2.86 -11.40 3.21
CA PHE A 513 -3.46 -10.12 3.65
C PHE A 513 -4.15 -9.35 2.52
N GLU A 514 -4.14 -9.86 1.28
CA GLU A 514 -4.86 -9.24 0.17
C GLU A 514 -6.36 -9.44 0.34
N LEU A 515 -7.18 -8.40 0.09
CA LEU A 515 -8.64 -8.54 0.19
C LEU A 515 -9.17 -9.59 -0.80
N GLY A 516 -8.54 -9.75 -1.97
CA GLY A 516 -8.86 -10.84 -2.89
C GLY A 516 -8.65 -12.22 -2.26
N ALA A 517 -7.45 -12.46 -1.70
CA ALA A 517 -7.12 -13.72 -1.02
C ALA A 517 -8.03 -14.01 0.19
N ILE A 518 -8.29 -13.00 1.01
CA ILE A 518 -9.22 -13.09 2.15
C ILE A 518 -10.65 -13.39 1.67
N GLY A 519 -11.06 -12.84 0.54
CA GLY A 519 -12.37 -13.06 -0.07
C GLY A 519 -12.54 -14.43 -0.72
N ASP A 520 -11.47 -14.97 -1.29
CA ASP A 520 -11.45 -16.30 -1.90
C ASP A 520 -11.56 -17.41 -0.86
N LEU A 521 -10.98 -17.19 0.32
CA LEU A 521 -10.92 -18.20 1.37
C LEU A 521 -12.31 -18.74 1.80
N PRO A 522 -13.34 -17.90 2.08
CA PRO A 522 -14.71 -18.37 2.28
C PRO A 522 -15.30 -19.20 1.14
N VAL A 523 -14.96 -18.87 -0.12
CA VAL A 523 -15.43 -19.61 -1.30
C VAL A 523 -14.85 -21.01 -1.28
N PHE A 524 -13.55 -21.12 -0.99
CA PHE A 524 -12.86 -22.39 -0.90
C PHE A 524 -13.33 -23.24 0.27
N LEU A 525 -13.55 -22.63 1.45
CA LEU A 525 -14.02 -23.34 2.65
C LEU A 525 -15.47 -23.82 2.55
N ARG A 526 -16.29 -23.25 1.64
CA ARG A 526 -17.66 -23.71 1.40
C ARG A 526 -17.71 -25.01 0.58
N ASP A 527 -16.73 -25.23 -0.28
CA ASP A 527 -16.63 -26.40 -1.15
C ASP A 527 -15.16 -26.90 -1.29
N PRO A 528 -14.49 -27.28 -0.19
CA PRO A 528 -13.10 -27.70 -0.13
C PRO A 528 -12.82 -28.96 -0.93
N GLU A 529 -13.81 -29.82 -1.20
CA GLU A 529 -13.61 -30.94 -2.12
C GLU A 529 -13.35 -30.43 -3.54
N ARG A 530 -14.18 -29.48 -4.01
CA ARG A 530 -13.99 -28.82 -5.32
C ARG A 530 -12.74 -27.94 -5.37
N TYR A 531 -12.42 -27.26 -4.28
CA TYR A 531 -11.31 -26.29 -4.19
C TYR A 531 -10.08 -26.84 -3.46
N LEU A 532 -9.92 -28.16 -3.39
CA LEU A 532 -8.88 -28.82 -2.60
C LEU A 532 -7.47 -28.36 -2.99
N TYR A 533 -7.22 -28.19 -4.29
CA TYR A 533 -5.94 -27.71 -4.79
C TYR A 533 -5.67 -26.25 -4.36
N GLN A 534 -6.66 -25.38 -4.47
CA GLN A 534 -6.57 -23.97 -4.08
C GLN A 534 -6.34 -23.83 -2.58
N LEU A 535 -7.06 -24.57 -1.74
CA LEU A 535 -6.83 -24.59 -0.29
C LEU A 535 -5.43 -25.08 0.06
N LYS A 536 -4.92 -26.11 -0.63
CA LYS A 536 -3.55 -26.58 -0.43
C LYS A 536 -2.52 -25.52 -0.81
N CYS A 537 -2.69 -24.87 -1.96
CA CYS A 537 -1.83 -23.76 -2.37
C CYS A 537 -1.87 -22.60 -1.37
N TYR A 538 -3.07 -22.21 -0.93
CA TYR A 538 -3.27 -21.17 0.08
C TYR A 538 -2.58 -21.54 1.39
N TYR A 539 -2.78 -22.76 1.89
CA TYR A 539 -2.18 -23.21 3.15
C TYR A 539 -0.65 -23.26 3.09
N ASN A 540 -0.08 -23.63 1.93
CA ASN A 540 1.37 -23.60 1.72
C ASN A 540 1.93 -22.18 1.76
N ILE A 541 1.26 -21.22 1.10
CA ILE A 541 1.64 -19.80 1.14
C ILE A 541 1.51 -19.29 2.59
N LEU A 542 0.36 -19.52 3.21
CA LEU A 542 0.07 -19.13 4.59
C LEU A 542 1.13 -19.66 5.56
N SER A 543 1.59 -20.90 5.39
CA SER A 543 2.62 -21.49 6.25
C SER A 543 3.98 -20.80 6.10
N GLN A 544 4.34 -20.36 4.89
CA GLN A 544 5.55 -19.56 4.66
C GLN A 544 5.39 -18.16 5.26
N GLU A 545 4.27 -17.49 4.99
CA GLU A 545 4.01 -16.12 5.46
C GLU A 545 3.89 -16.05 7.00
N ARG A 546 3.35 -17.09 7.65
CA ARG A 546 3.33 -17.21 9.12
C ARG A 546 4.74 -17.12 9.70
N LEU A 547 5.73 -17.78 9.11
CA LEU A 547 7.12 -17.76 9.58
C LEU A 547 7.73 -16.37 9.42
N VAL A 548 7.46 -15.70 8.29
CA VAL A 548 8.00 -14.36 8.06
C VAL A 548 7.37 -13.34 9.02
N MET A 549 6.05 -13.44 9.21
CA MET A 549 5.31 -12.59 10.13
C MET A 549 5.74 -12.82 11.58
N LYS A 550 5.95 -14.07 11.99
CA LYS A 550 6.45 -14.44 13.32
C LYS A 550 7.79 -13.77 13.60
N LYS A 551 8.73 -13.84 12.65
CA LYS A 551 10.05 -13.20 12.78
C LYS A 551 9.92 -11.68 12.97
N LEU A 552 9.15 -11.01 12.12
CA LEU A 552 8.93 -9.56 12.22
C LEU A 552 8.31 -9.17 13.56
N TYR A 553 7.28 -9.91 13.98
CA TYR A 553 6.64 -9.75 15.27
C TYR A 553 7.64 -9.92 16.43
N GLU A 554 8.45 -10.96 16.42
CA GLU A 554 9.44 -11.21 17.47
C GLU A 554 10.48 -10.10 17.56
N GLU A 555 11.00 -9.65 16.42
CA GLU A 555 11.97 -8.55 16.33
C GLU A 555 11.38 -7.23 16.86
N ALA A 556 10.15 -6.90 16.45
CA ALA A 556 9.47 -5.70 16.92
C ALA A 556 9.13 -5.76 18.42
N MET A 557 8.70 -6.91 18.93
CA MET A 557 8.47 -7.10 20.36
C MET A 557 9.76 -6.90 21.18
N VAL A 558 10.90 -7.40 20.70
CA VAL A 558 12.19 -7.16 21.38
C VAL A 558 12.53 -5.67 21.38
N ALA A 559 12.28 -4.95 20.30
CA ALA A 559 12.51 -3.51 20.22
C ALA A 559 11.69 -2.71 21.25
N THR A 560 10.50 -3.22 21.66
CA THR A 560 9.69 -2.59 22.73
C THR A 560 10.28 -2.73 24.14
N LEU A 561 11.19 -3.68 24.37
CA LEU A 561 11.82 -3.90 25.68
C LEU A 561 12.90 -2.87 26.02
N SER A 562 13.35 -2.08 25.04
CA SER A 562 14.31 -1.01 25.25
C SER A 562 13.74 0.07 26.17
N THR A 563 14.54 0.57 27.11
CA THR A 563 14.14 1.68 28.01
C THR A 563 13.82 2.97 27.24
N ASP A 564 14.33 3.09 26.01
CA ASP A 564 14.14 4.24 25.12
C ASP A 564 13.21 3.92 23.93
N ALA A 565 12.41 2.85 24.00
CA ALA A 565 11.52 2.46 22.92
C ALA A 565 10.57 3.61 22.54
N SER A 566 10.60 4.02 21.27
CA SER A 566 9.73 5.09 20.77
C SER A 566 8.27 4.63 20.67
N PRO A 567 7.28 5.55 20.73
CA PRO A 567 5.88 5.23 20.45
C PRO A 567 5.68 4.53 19.10
N ALA A 568 6.45 4.92 18.07
CA ALA A 568 6.42 4.29 16.75
C ALA A 568 6.85 2.81 16.81
N CYS A 569 7.87 2.46 17.61
CA CYS A 569 8.29 1.07 17.79
C CYS A 569 7.19 0.22 18.45
N ARG A 570 6.49 0.76 19.47
CA ARG A 570 5.39 0.05 20.13
C ARG A 570 4.19 -0.13 19.20
N MET A 571 3.84 0.90 18.44
CA MET A 571 2.79 0.81 17.42
C MET A 571 3.12 -0.26 16.38
N LYS A 572 4.37 -0.32 15.93
CA LYS A 572 4.84 -1.35 14.99
C LYS A 572 4.74 -2.76 15.55
N ALA A 573 5.02 -2.93 16.85
CA ALA A 573 4.87 -4.21 17.52
C ALA A 573 3.41 -4.66 17.61
N ILE A 574 2.47 -3.74 17.89
CA ILE A 574 1.03 -4.03 17.86
C ILE A 574 0.58 -4.43 16.45
N GLU A 575 1.05 -3.72 15.43
CA GLU A 575 0.77 -4.03 14.02
C GLU A 575 1.26 -5.45 13.68
N TYR A 576 2.53 -5.77 13.94
CA TYR A 576 3.12 -7.09 13.71
C TYR A 576 2.45 -8.21 14.51
N ALA A 577 2.07 -7.95 15.75
CA ALA A 577 1.30 -8.90 16.55
C ALA A 577 -0.10 -9.15 15.98
N SER A 578 -0.83 -8.11 15.56
CA SER A 578 -2.16 -8.25 14.96
C SER A 578 -2.13 -9.06 13.66
N GLY A 579 -1.06 -8.91 12.87
CA GLY A 579 -0.88 -9.63 11.62
C GLY A 579 -0.57 -11.09 11.83
N HIS A 580 0.35 -11.36 12.76
CA HIS A 580 0.65 -12.72 13.15
C HIS A 580 -0.60 -13.44 13.66
N ALA A 581 -1.40 -12.77 14.50
CA ALA A 581 -2.69 -13.29 14.96
C ALA A 581 -3.65 -13.57 13.79
N GLY A 582 -3.75 -12.68 12.80
CA GLY A 582 -4.56 -12.88 11.60
C GLY A 582 -4.17 -14.12 10.79
N LEU A 583 -2.88 -14.37 10.59
CA LEU A 583 -2.41 -15.57 9.88
C LEU A 583 -2.65 -16.86 10.69
N LEU A 584 -2.47 -16.82 12.01
CA LEU A 584 -2.78 -17.95 12.89
C LEU A 584 -4.28 -18.28 12.87
N VAL A 585 -5.14 -17.25 12.85
CA VAL A 585 -6.60 -17.39 12.69
C VAL A 585 -6.97 -18.10 11.38
N GLN A 586 -6.35 -17.69 10.27
CA GLN A 586 -6.59 -18.36 8.98
C GLN A 586 -6.12 -19.82 9.00
N ALA A 587 -4.98 -20.11 9.63
CA ALA A 587 -4.45 -21.47 9.72
C ALA A 587 -5.33 -22.38 10.59
N ALA A 588 -5.81 -21.86 11.72
CA ALA A 588 -6.77 -22.54 12.60
C ALA A 588 -8.11 -22.84 11.89
N LEU A 589 -8.46 -22.09 10.85
CA LEU A 589 -9.66 -22.32 10.05
C LEU A 589 -9.45 -23.34 8.93
N ILE A 590 -8.35 -23.21 8.18
CA ILE A 590 -8.06 -24.05 7.01
C ILE A 590 -7.60 -25.45 7.43
N GLY A 591 -6.77 -25.54 8.46
CA GLY A 591 -6.17 -26.81 8.92
C GLY A 591 -7.21 -27.90 9.18
N PRO A 592 -8.20 -27.68 10.07
CA PRO A 592 -9.28 -28.65 10.32
C PRO A 592 -10.11 -28.97 9.08
N THR A 593 -10.23 -28.04 8.13
CA THR A 593 -10.97 -28.23 6.88
C THR A 593 -10.19 -29.12 5.90
N LEU A 594 -8.86 -28.99 5.85
CA LEU A 594 -7.99 -29.78 4.98
C LEU A 594 -7.62 -31.15 5.55
N ASN A 595 -7.58 -31.30 6.87
CA ASN A 595 -7.12 -32.51 7.55
C ASN A 595 -7.87 -33.79 7.12
N PRO A 596 -9.21 -33.83 6.99
CA PRO A 596 -9.94 -35.01 6.52
C PRO A 596 -9.48 -35.51 5.13
N PHE A 597 -8.99 -34.62 4.27
CA PHE A 597 -8.52 -35.03 2.94
C PHE A 597 -7.14 -35.73 2.95
N GLY A 598 -6.49 -35.85 4.11
CA GLY A 598 -5.19 -36.53 4.24
C GLY A 598 -4.03 -35.82 3.54
N VAL A 599 -4.18 -34.53 3.22
CA VAL A 599 -3.18 -33.74 2.46
C VAL A 599 -2.18 -33.01 3.35
N LEU A 600 -2.37 -33.05 4.68
CA LEU A 600 -1.52 -32.42 5.69
C LEU A 600 -0.83 -33.51 6.54
N PRO A 601 0.36 -34.00 6.14
CA PRO A 601 1.01 -35.14 6.80
C PRO A 601 1.37 -34.88 8.27
N ASP A 602 1.62 -33.62 8.64
CA ASP A 602 2.03 -33.21 9.99
C ASP A 602 0.99 -32.30 10.67
N TYR A 603 -0.30 -32.42 10.31
CA TYR A 603 -1.37 -31.53 10.80
C TYR A 603 -1.40 -31.38 12.32
N THR A 604 -1.35 -32.48 13.08
CA THR A 604 -1.41 -32.41 14.54
C THR A 604 -0.28 -31.58 15.11
N GLN A 605 0.95 -31.78 14.64
CA GLN A 605 2.12 -31.03 15.09
C GLN A 605 1.98 -29.54 14.74
N ASP A 606 1.59 -29.21 13.52
CA ASP A 606 1.38 -27.81 13.09
C ASP A 606 0.23 -27.14 13.87
N SER A 607 -0.84 -27.87 14.19
CA SER A 607 -1.94 -27.36 15.02
C SER A 607 -1.52 -27.06 16.46
N HIS A 608 -0.60 -27.87 17.02
CA HIS A 608 -0.02 -27.62 18.35
C HIS A 608 0.91 -26.41 18.32
N GLU A 609 1.71 -26.24 17.26
CA GLU A 609 2.58 -25.07 17.07
C GLU A 609 1.76 -23.78 16.93
N ILE A 610 0.65 -23.81 16.19
CA ILE A 610 -0.31 -22.69 16.11
C ILE A 610 -0.86 -22.34 17.50
N CYS A 611 -1.19 -23.36 18.31
CA CYS A 611 -1.67 -23.16 19.68
C CYS A 611 -0.61 -22.52 20.58
N ASP A 612 0.63 -23.01 20.52
CA ASP A 612 1.72 -22.50 21.33
C ASP A 612 2.06 -21.04 20.95
N ASP A 613 2.08 -20.73 19.66
CA ASP A 613 2.28 -19.37 19.16
C ASP A 613 1.14 -18.44 19.57
N ALA A 614 -0.12 -18.90 19.52
CA ALA A 614 -1.27 -18.12 19.97
C ALA A 614 -1.20 -17.78 21.47
N ILE A 615 -0.84 -18.75 22.31
CA ILE A 615 -0.66 -18.54 23.76
C ILE A 615 0.50 -17.57 24.03
N LEU A 616 1.63 -17.74 23.34
CA LEU A 616 2.80 -16.87 23.49
C LEU A 616 2.48 -15.42 23.09
N LEU A 617 1.81 -15.25 21.95
CA LEU A 617 1.37 -13.94 21.47
C LEU A 617 0.41 -13.29 22.47
N ALA A 618 -0.56 -14.03 22.97
CA ALA A 618 -1.53 -13.53 23.94
C ALA A 618 -0.87 -13.05 25.24
N HIS A 619 0.14 -13.75 25.74
CA HIS A 619 0.92 -13.31 26.90
C HIS A 619 1.73 -12.03 26.61
N ARG A 620 2.40 -11.98 25.47
CA ARG A 620 3.22 -10.81 25.08
C ARG A 620 2.38 -9.55 24.83
N CYS A 621 1.16 -9.70 24.31
CA CYS A 621 0.26 -8.58 24.06
C CYS A 621 -0.48 -8.06 25.31
N GLN A 622 -0.26 -8.66 26.49
CA GLN A 622 -0.92 -8.18 27.72
C GLN A 622 -0.59 -6.72 28.04
N THR A 623 0.59 -6.23 27.64
CA THR A 623 1.01 -4.84 27.84
C THR A 623 0.21 -3.84 27.00
N PHE A 624 -0.41 -4.29 25.90
CA PHE A 624 -1.18 -3.46 24.96
C PHE A 624 -2.68 -3.45 25.29
N ARG A 625 -3.11 -4.13 26.35
CA ARG A 625 -4.51 -4.19 26.80
C ARG A 625 -5.00 -2.85 27.37
N PRO A 626 -6.25 -2.42 27.09
CA PRO A 626 -7.31 -3.22 26.48
C PRO A 626 -7.46 -3.07 24.96
N CYS A 627 -7.21 -1.91 24.36
CA CYS A 627 -7.56 -1.68 22.94
C CYS A 627 -6.48 -2.14 21.98
N GLY A 628 -5.20 -1.94 22.31
CA GLY A 628 -4.06 -2.38 21.48
C GLY A 628 -3.92 -3.90 21.34
N ALA A 629 -4.68 -4.69 22.10
CA ALA A 629 -4.73 -6.15 22.02
C ALA A 629 -6.16 -6.70 21.83
N SER A 630 -7.10 -5.89 21.32
CA SER A 630 -8.52 -6.26 21.17
C SER A 630 -8.76 -7.43 20.21
N TYR A 631 -7.79 -7.76 19.35
CA TYR A 631 -7.84 -8.88 18.40
C TYR A 631 -7.48 -10.23 19.03
N VAL A 632 -6.81 -10.25 20.19
CA VAL A 632 -6.32 -11.49 20.83
C VAL A 632 -7.42 -12.46 21.25
N PRO A 633 -8.56 -12.01 21.83
CA PRO A 633 -9.66 -12.93 22.17
C PRO A 633 -10.11 -13.80 21.00
N GLU A 634 -10.02 -13.31 19.78
CA GLU A 634 -10.52 -13.98 18.57
C GLU A 634 -9.59 -15.06 18.08
N LEU A 635 -8.29 -14.76 18.13
CA LEU A 635 -7.26 -15.76 17.98
C LEU A 635 -7.47 -16.91 18.96
N LEU A 636 -7.66 -16.59 20.25
CA LEU A 636 -7.86 -17.61 21.29
C LEU A 636 -9.12 -18.45 21.04
N LYS A 637 -10.24 -17.81 20.71
CA LYS A 637 -11.52 -18.48 20.42
C LYS A 637 -11.41 -19.45 19.24
N LEU A 638 -10.80 -19.02 18.13
CA LEU A 638 -10.68 -19.85 16.94
C LEU A 638 -9.69 -20.99 17.11
N VAL A 639 -8.54 -20.74 17.72
CA VAL A 639 -7.55 -21.78 17.98
C VAL A 639 -8.12 -22.83 18.93
N TRP A 640 -8.83 -22.41 20.00
CA TRP A 640 -9.56 -23.33 20.88
C TRP A 640 -10.59 -24.15 20.11
N ALA A 641 -11.33 -23.52 19.18
CA ALA A 641 -12.33 -24.21 18.38
C ALA A 641 -11.71 -25.19 17.37
N SER A 642 -10.52 -24.93 16.84
CA SER A 642 -9.86 -25.76 15.82
C SER A 642 -9.20 -27.03 16.36
N LEU A 643 -8.94 -27.11 17.67
CA LEU A 643 -8.21 -28.21 18.29
C LEU A 643 -9.14 -29.37 18.68
N ASP A 644 -9.14 -30.42 17.87
CA ASP A 644 -9.95 -31.62 18.10
C ASP A 644 -9.53 -32.41 19.35
N ASP A 645 -8.25 -32.37 19.70
CA ASP A 645 -7.65 -33.17 20.77
C ASP A 645 -7.59 -32.45 22.13
N GLY A 646 -8.03 -31.19 22.18
CA GLY A 646 -8.04 -30.39 23.40
C GLY A 646 -6.68 -29.86 23.84
N TYR A 647 -5.66 -29.88 22.96
CA TYR A 647 -4.30 -29.45 23.31
C TYR A 647 -4.29 -28.06 23.98
N ARG A 648 -3.81 -27.99 25.22
CA ARG A 648 -3.70 -26.76 26.04
C ARG A 648 -4.98 -25.91 26.17
N HIS A 649 -6.17 -26.51 26.05
CA HIS A 649 -7.45 -25.80 26.25
C HIS A 649 -7.52 -25.01 27.57
N GLU A 650 -7.05 -25.58 28.68
CA GLU A 650 -7.01 -24.89 29.98
C GLU A 650 -6.22 -23.57 29.92
N GLY A 651 -5.12 -23.54 29.16
CA GLY A 651 -4.30 -22.34 28.99
C GLY A 651 -5.00 -21.26 28.14
N LEU A 652 -5.66 -21.68 27.05
CA LEU A 652 -6.46 -20.79 26.20
C LEU A 652 -7.66 -20.22 26.96
N GLU A 653 -8.36 -21.06 27.73
CA GLU A 653 -9.51 -20.67 28.57
C GLU A 653 -9.13 -19.63 29.62
N LYS A 654 -8.02 -19.86 30.33
CA LYS A 654 -7.50 -18.89 31.29
C LYS A 654 -7.17 -17.54 30.65
N LEU A 655 -6.52 -17.55 29.48
CA LEU A 655 -6.22 -16.32 28.76
C LEU A 655 -7.50 -15.61 28.27
N MET A 656 -8.50 -16.36 27.81
CA MET A 656 -9.80 -15.79 27.44
C MET A 656 -10.47 -15.09 28.64
N ASP A 657 -10.43 -15.69 29.83
CA ASP A 657 -10.94 -15.07 31.05
C ASP A 657 -10.17 -13.80 31.42
N GLU A 658 -8.83 -13.83 31.35
CA GLU A 658 -7.99 -12.65 31.60
C GLU A 658 -8.32 -11.49 30.67
N TYR A 659 -8.50 -11.75 29.36
CA TYR A 659 -8.87 -10.73 28.38
C TYR A 659 -10.33 -10.28 28.51
N ALA A 660 -11.23 -11.12 29.03
CA ALA A 660 -12.62 -10.75 29.28
C ALA A 660 -12.76 -9.69 30.38
N GLU A 661 -11.78 -9.54 31.27
CA GLU A 661 -11.75 -8.48 32.28
C GLU A 661 -11.73 -7.07 31.69
N ASP A 662 -11.23 -6.92 30.45
CA ASP A 662 -11.14 -5.63 29.79
C ASP A 662 -12.49 -5.15 29.25
N VAL A 663 -13.43 -6.05 28.98
CA VAL A 663 -14.66 -5.74 28.25
C VAL A 663 -15.88 -6.26 29.00
N GLN A 664 -16.75 -5.35 29.42
CA GLN A 664 -17.97 -5.72 30.13
C GLN A 664 -18.88 -6.58 29.24
N GLY A 665 -19.33 -7.72 29.79
CA GLY A 665 -20.28 -8.60 29.13
C GLY A 665 -19.69 -9.59 28.13
N ALA A 666 -18.36 -9.66 28.01
CA ALA A 666 -17.67 -10.66 27.19
C ALA A 666 -17.90 -12.10 27.71
N SER A 667 -18.06 -13.05 26.78
CA SER A 667 -18.21 -14.47 27.09
C SER A 667 -17.47 -15.32 26.05
N TYR A 668 -16.15 -15.12 25.98
CA TYR A 668 -15.34 -15.65 24.87
C TYR A 668 -15.34 -17.18 24.79
N LEU A 669 -15.32 -17.89 25.91
CA LEU A 669 -15.37 -19.37 25.90
C LEU A 669 -16.71 -19.90 25.34
N GLU A 670 -17.84 -19.29 25.67
CA GLU A 670 -19.13 -19.70 25.10
C GLU A 670 -19.18 -19.42 23.60
N GLU A 671 -18.59 -18.31 23.15
CA GLU A 671 -18.45 -18.01 21.73
C GLU A 671 -17.56 -19.04 21.01
N ALA A 672 -16.44 -19.45 21.61
CA ALA A 672 -15.54 -20.49 21.10
C ALA A 672 -16.25 -21.85 20.97
N LYS A 673 -17.04 -22.27 21.97
CA LYS A 673 -17.86 -23.48 21.90
C LYS A 673 -18.85 -23.45 20.74
N ILE A 674 -19.49 -22.31 20.49
CA ILE A 674 -20.39 -22.15 19.34
C ILE A 674 -19.59 -22.21 18.02
N MET A 675 -18.35 -21.72 17.97
CA MET A 675 -17.48 -21.85 16.79
C MET A 675 -17.11 -23.32 16.55
N ARG A 676 -16.75 -24.06 17.59
CA ARG A 676 -16.43 -25.49 17.52
C ARG A 676 -17.57 -26.32 16.93
N LEU A 677 -18.78 -26.16 17.48
CA LEU A 677 -19.98 -26.84 16.99
C LEU A 677 -20.24 -26.58 15.50
N ARG A 678 -19.80 -25.44 14.97
CA ARG A 678 -19.93 -25.12 13.54
C ARG A 678 -18.90 -25.85 12.71
N LEU A 679 -17.63 -25.85 13.13
CA LEU A 679 -16.56 -26.60 12.46
C LEU A 679 -16.94 -28.09 12.38
N ASP A 680 -17.45 -28.65 13.48
CA ASP A 680 -17.95 -30.03 13.53
C ASP A 680 -19.14 -30.27 12.56
N SER A 681 -20.00 -29.25 12.36
CA SER A 681 -21.17 -29.36 11.47
C SER A 681 -20.85 -29.28 9.97
N LEU A 682 -19.62 -28.92 9.59
CA LEU A 682 -19.22 -28.83 8.19
C LEU A 682 -19.11 -30.21 7.51
N GLY A 683 -18.96 -31.29 8.28
CA GLY A 683 -19.23 -32.67 7.81
C GLY A 683 -18.36 -33.19 6.67
N TRP A 684 -17.11 -32.72 6.54
CA TRP A 684 -16.17 -33.15 5.50
C TRP A 684 -15.80 -34.63 5.69
N SER A 685 -15.95 -35.45 4.64
CA SER A 685 -15.62 -36.87 4.63
C SER A 685 -14.48 -37.20 3.68
N ASP A 686 -13.67 -38.19 4.02
CA ASP A 686 -12.57 -38.75 3.19
C ASP A 686 -13.06 -39.44 1.89
N GLU A 687 -14.38 -39.61 1.73
CA GLU A 687 -14.99 -40.08 0.49
C GLU A 687 -14.91 -38.97 -0.58
N GLN A 688 -13.88 -39.04 -1.45
CA GLN A 688 -13.76 -38.21 -2.66
C GLN A 688 -14.91 -38.52 -3.65
N ARG A 689 -16.10 -37.97 -3.40
CA ARG A 689 -17.31 -38.18 -4.22
C ARG A 689 -17.19 -37.58 -5.62
N PHE A 690 -16.27 -36.66 -5.86
CA PHE A 690 -16.04 -36.07 -7.19
C PHE A 690 -15.31 -36.99 -8.19
N LEU A 691 -14.73 -38.11 -7.75
CA LEU A 691 -14.08 -39.09 -8.64
C LEU A 691 -14.97 -40.29 -8.97
N GLU A 692 -16.15 -40.41 -8.37
CA GLU A 692 -17.17 -41.33 -8.85
C GLU A 692 -18.01 -40.61 -9.90
N GLU A 693 -18.03 -41.18 -11.11
CA GLU A 693 -18.78 -40.68 -12.27
C GLU A 693 -20.17 -40.19 -11.85
N ARG A 694 -20.40 -38.87 -11.92
CA ARG A 694 -21.78 -38.39 -12.02
C ARG A 694 -22.37 -39.00 -13.29
N GLU A 695 -23.47 -39.74 -13.15
CA GLU A 695 -24.37 -40.11 -14.25
C GLU A 695 -25.09 -38.88 -14.85
N ASP A 696 -24.40 -37.74 -14.99
CA ASP A 696 -24.93 -36.56 -15.66
C ASP A 696 -24.62 -36.71 -17.16
N GLY A 697 -25.66 -36.99 -17.94
CA GLY A 697 -25.58 -37.34 -19.37
C GLY A 697 -24.80 -36.35 -20.26
N PRO A 698 -24.50 -36.77 -21.51
CA PRO A 698 -23.59 -36.07 -22.40
C PRO A 698 -24.20 -34.73 -22.85
N GLY A 699 -23.86 -33.63 -22.17
CA GLY A 699 -24.38 -32.32 -22.56
C GLY A 699 -23.88 -31.09 -21.77
N THR A 700 -23.27 -31.25 -20.60
CA THR A 700 -22.79 -30.10 -19.81
C THR A 700 -21.27 -29.96 -19.94
N PRO A 701 -20.75 -28.88 -20.55
CA PRO A 701 -19.30 -28.65 -20.56
C PRO A 701 -18.83 -28.36 -19.12
N PRO A 702 -17.63 -28.85 -18.73
CA PRO A 702 -17.07 -28.54 -17.42
C PRO A 702 -16.90 -27.02 -17.28
N PRO A 703 -17.21 -26.42 -16.12
CA PRO A 703 -16.98 -25.00 -15.90
C PRO A 703 -15.49 -24.69 -16.04
N CYS A 704 -15.22 -23.70 -16.88
CA CYS A 704 -13.90 -23.24 -17.27
C CYS A 704 -13.06 -22.88 -16.03
N VAL A 705 -11.92 -23.56 -15.87
CA VAL A 705 -10.86 -23.18 -14.93
C VAL A 705 -10.14 -21.99 -15.56
N ILE A 706 -10.24 -20.82 -14.94
CA ILE A 706 -9.45 -19.64 -15.31
C ILE A 706 -8.04 -19.90 -14.74
N LEU A 707 -7.05 -20.04 -15.64
CA LEU A 707 -5.61 -20.11 -15.35
C LEU A 707 -4.99 -18.72 -15.38
#